data_AF-A0A2V3A1M9-F1
#
_entry.id   AF-A0A2V3A1M9-F1
#
_cell.length_a   1.000
_cell.length_b   1.000
_cell.length_c   1.000
_cell.angle_alpha   90.00
_cell.angle_beta   90.00
_cell.angle_gamma   90.00
#
_symmetry.space_group_name_H-M   'P 1'
#
loop_
_entity.id
_entity.type
_entity.pdbx_description
1 polymer ?
#
loop_
_entity_poly.entity_id
_entity_poly.type
_entity_poly.pdbx_seq_one_letter_code
_entity_poly.pdbx_strand_id
1 'polypeptide(L)'
;MKKTKLSVLLLGICLGTNVIAQDRPSESLSLINGVTTNNDLYNGTLTVGIPLYKIPVGNMELSSQISNTPTGFDPKSDESIFGMGWYGNLFGQITREVNKDFLLTNFFVNDPEVVGIIAGQELKDRETQDCIIQSQEFTSGSPTKKQILENPNSYVKADFKPDKFYFDFFGYKGYFVFDNKGVPMVFCENAKLQVLGPGSLASKCYSVTSPIPFDNININQIRIIDDKGNTFYFGGTFDALDVNYSQYRNTGTWYSSNLGARGYSTYSRAGYIVSWYLKEVKLANGETIVANYKTGNSSILSPFLQKTLVNPGDSFPTSFPSQADLTQANIDVTQSRELIAGSTDAIIDIQNFTKRAILQSVEVPGKEIKINYNYIKDINNLIHLNNINVNYFGKTENIVFNQLPLGGTNYRYFMESLLKNDQKYSFEYYKTDNLPNKYWNGVNGYGFWNGTQYSGIGSNKDYIDATLLKKITYPTKGYSIFNYENSDYSKISTISSAPPFTPQAIDYNPNPAYATTSRIASKIDFDGQNSYITNYTYKLANNASSGISGGKIKFSQVTENISNKGYTEYFFSDYITNPDVNSARNYNYTTNAYINHLQGRHYERGKLLKKKEYDSNNKLLKEYQYEYQGFLRPESELVDLALNNCTTCKISDENYYVYTEVNENHVQNGFSTRSYTMYIPVIPYLLKKEKVIDYLNDKQVSVETNTKYRESNIFWHPYPEEVQSTTSTGTSIKKYVYPYELKAGCPGLRGCSDDTTIVGGQFASYSTMVNSNIWTPVIEIVKNENNKYSLQENLFHTWPIVPKKIRASKLNADLDFTNYKISLDKTVDQVNYDVIDNRGNYIQTTDKLGIPTVTIYGYKQSLPILKITGLTYAQLMQTLGQPTSSTDYLNLSIVAKSNADIDTASEQSLVDELNTVRNNPSLKSYPITTYTYDPLIGVTSITPPSGVRENYIYDSAGRLQKIVDVNEQIVKEMKYNYKN
;
A
#
# COMPACT_ATOMS: atom_id res chain seq x y z
N MET A 1 37.20 -52.99 -1.76
CA MET A 1 37.10 -52.44 -3.12
C MET A 1 35.67 -52.58 -3.66
N LYS A 2 34.85 -51.52 -3.58
CA LYS A 2 33.65 -51.34 -4.42
C LYS A 2 33.55 -49.84 -4.73
N LYS A 3 33.60 -49.52 -6.02
CA LYS A 3 33.71 -48.16 -6.57
C LYS A 3 32.42 -47.36 -6.32
N THR A 4 32.55 -46.28 -5.58
CA THR A 4 31.60 -45.17 -5.48
C THR A 4 31.57 -44.43 -6.81
N LYS A 5 30.43 -44.45 -7.52
CA LYS A 5 30.15 -43.51 -8.61
C LYS A 5 29.44 -42.30 -8.01
N LEU A 6 30.21 -41.24 -7.85
CA LEU A 6 29.73 -39.89 -7.56
C LEU A 6 29.15 -39.33 -8.87
N SER A 7 27.84 -39.44 -9.07
CA SER A 7 27.14 -38.72 -10.14
C SER A 7 26.71 -37.37 -9.59
N VAL A 8 27.53 -36.35 -9.81
CA VAL A 8 27.18 -34.95 -9.61
C VAL A 8 26.16 -34.60 -10.70
N LEU A 9 24.87 -34.59 -10.34
CA LEU A 9 23.82 -34.09 -11.21
C LEU A 9 23.85 -32.55 -11.13
N LEU A 10 24.60 -31.93 -12.04
CA LEU A 10 24.49 -30.49 -12.34
C LEU A 10 23.15 -30.25 -13.04
N LEU A 11 22.06 -30.21 -12.27
CA LEU A 11 20.81 -29.61 -12.72
C LEU A 11 20.94 -28.10 -12.50
N GLY A 12 21.24 -27.39 -13.58
CA GLY A 12 21.12 -25.94 -13.67
C GLY A 12 19.66 -25.55 -13.47
N ILE A 13 19.27 -25.35 -12.21
CA ILE A 13 18.04 -24.67 -11.85
C ILE A 13 18.36 -23.18 -11.93
N CYS A 14 18.19 -22.59 -13.12
CA CYS A 14 17.99 -21.15 -13.25
C CYS A 14 16.61 -20.80 -12.68
N LEU A 15 16.48 -20.82 -11.36
CA LEU A 15 15.44 -20.08 -10.65
C LEU A 15 16.12 -18.91 -9.97
N GLY A 16 16.68 -18.03 -10.79
CA GLY A 16 16.92 -16.67 -10.36
C GLY A 16 15.57 -16.01 -10.23
N THR A 17 15.18 -15.63 -9.02
CA THR A 17 14.65 -14.28 -8.90
C THR A 17 15.73 -13.40 -9.51
N ASN A 18 15.54 -12.95 -10.75
CA ASN A 18 16.37 -11.90 -11.31
C ASN A 18 16.23 -10.74 -10.33
N VAL A 19 17.20 -10.61 -9.43
CA VAL A 19 17.32 -9.45 -8.55
C VAL A 19 17.81 -8.37 -9.48
N ILE A 20 16.88 -7.80 -10.24
CA ILE A 20 17.12 -6.60 -11.03
C ILE A 20 17.85 -5.63 -10.12
N ALA A 21 18.94 -5.04 -10.61
CA ALA A 21 19.63 -3.91 -10.00
C ALA A 21 18.61 -3.04 -9.28
N GLN A 22 18.82 -2.76 -7.99
CA GLN A 22 17.89 -1.97 -7.18
C GLN A 22 17.51 -0.68 -7.94
N ASP A 23 16.32 -0.66 -8.53
CA ASP A 23 15.83 0.40 -9.43
C ASP A 23 15.13 1.51 -8.64
N ARG A 24 15.04 1.32 -7.32
CA ARG A 24 14.29 2.14 -6.39
C ARG A 24 14.96 2.22 -5.03
N PRO A 25 14.74 3.29 -4.24
CA PRO A 25 15.32 3.40 -2.91
C PRO A 25 14.89 2.26 -1.97
N SER A 26 15.70 2.01 -0.95
CA SER A 26 15.48 0.90 -0.02
C SER A 26 14.20 1.08 0.80
N GLU A 27 13.77 2.33 1.02
CA GLU A 27 12.49 2.69 1.63
C GLU A 27 11.31 2.19 0.77
N SER A 28 11.38 2.37 -0.55
CA SER A 28 10.37 1.87 -1.49
C SER A 28 10.30 0.34 -1.51
N LEU A 29 11.45 -0.34 -1.45
CA LEU A 29 11.49 -1.80 -1.33
C LEU A 29 10.88 -2.28 -0.01
N SER A 30 11.19 -1.60 1.10
CA SER A 30 10.61 -1.89 2.41
C SER A 30 9.10 -1.71 2.42
N LEU A 31 8.57 -0.68 1.75
CA LEU A 31 7.12 -0.47 1.59
C LEU A 31 6.47 -1.67 0.88
N ILE A 32 7.02 -2.08 -0.28
CA ILE A 32 6.52 -3.25 -1.04
C ILE A 32 6.54 -4.51 -0.18
N ASN A 33 7.67 -4.80 0.48
CA ASN A 33 7.80 -5.97 1.36
C ASN A 33 6.80 -5.93 2.51
N GLY A 34 6.60 -4.74 3.10
CA GLY A 34 5.69 -4.53 4.21
C GLY A 34 4.21 -4.72 3.84
N VAL A 35 3.82 -4.47 2.58
CA VAL A 35 2.45 -4.73 2.09
C VAL A 35 2.28 -6.18 1.63
N THR A 36 3.31 -6.78 1.01
CA THR A 36 3.23 -8.13 0.42
C THR A 36 3.38 -9.24 1.44
N THR A 37 4.27 -9.08 2.43
CA THR A 37 4.55 -10.07 3.47
C THR A 37 4.09 -9.54 4.82
N ASN A 38 2.83 -9.81 5.17
CA ASN A 38 2.20 -9.27 6.37
C ASN A 38 2.50 -10.06 7.66
N ASN A 39 3.48 -10.98 7.66
CA ASN A 39 3.88 -11.72 8.84
C ASN A 39 5.40 -11.94 8.92
N ASP A 40 6.04 -11.33 9.92
CA ASP A 40 7.48 -11.41 10.12
C ASP A 40 7.95 -12.84 10.46
N LEU A 41 7.19 -13.60 11.25
CA LEU A 41 7.59 -14.94 11.68
C LEU A 41 7.63 -15.93 10.51
N TYR A 42 6.73 -15.79 9.53
CA TYR A 42 6.79 -16.55 8.27
C TYR A 42 8.11 -16.31 7.51
N ASN A 43 8.67 -15.11 7.63
CA ASN A 43 9.96 -14.73 7.05
C ASN A 43 11.16 -15.07 7.95
N GLY A 44 10.92 -15.55 9.18
CA GLY A 44 11.97 -15.77 10.18
C GLY A 44 12.53 -14.48 10.77
N THR A 45 11.78 -13.38 10.75
CA THR A 45 12.24 -12.05 11.18
C THR A 45 11.37 -11.50 12.31
N LEU A 46 11.73 -10.33 12.83
CA LEU A 46 10.91 -9.54 13.75
C LEU A 46 11.12 -8.06 13.44
N THR A 47 10.08 -7.37 12.99
CA THR A 47 10.15 -5.93 12.71
C THR A 47 10.07 -5.13 13.99
N VAL A 48 10.95 -4.14 14.15
CA VAL A 48 10.94 -3.20 15.28
C VAL A 48 10.65 -1.78 14.80
N GLY A 49 9.62 -1.14 15.35
CA GLY A 49 9.25 0.25 15.03
C GLY A 49 9.62 1.24 16.13
N ILE A 50 10.08 2.44 15.74
CA ILE A 50 10.33 3.59 16.61
C ILE A 50 9.46 4.75 16.12
N PRO A 51 8.45 5.20 16.89
CA PRO A 51 7.63 6.35 16.52
C PRO A 51 8.45 7.64 16.63
N LEU A 52 8.32 8.52 15.63
CA LEU A 52 9.00 9.82 15.58
C LEU A 52 8.14 10.90 16.22
N TYR A 53 6.95 11.15 15.69
CA TYR A 53 5.99 12.12 16.22
C TYR A 53 4.54 11.71 15.87
N LYS A 54 3.59 12.35 16.55
CA LYS A 54 2.16 12.07 16.45
C LYS A 54 1.38 13.35 16.74
N ILE A 55 0.79 13.97 15.72
CA ILE A 55 0.15 15.29 15.80
C ILE A 55 -1.30 15.17 15.29
N PRO A 56 -2.31 15.49 16.09
CA PRO A 56 -3.69 15.51 15.61
C PRO A 56 -3.87 16.65 14.60
N VAL A 57 -4.48 16.36 13.44
CA VAL A 57 -4.84 17.35 12.41
C VAL A 57 -6.23 17.04 11.86
N GLY A 58 -7.21 17.91 12.16
CA GLY A 58 -8.61 17.68 11.81
C GLY A 58 -9.16 16.35 12.35
N ASN A 59 -9.72 15.52 11.47
CA ASN A 59 -10.20 14.16 11.77
C ASN A 59 -9.12 13.07 11.61
N MET A 60 -7.86 13.47 11.47
CA MET A 60 -6.72 12.63 11.17
C MET A 60 -5.56 12.88 12.13
N GLU A 61 -4.51 12.10 11.93
CA GLU A 61 -3.30 12.17 12.72
C GLU A 61 -2.08 12.17 11.78
N LEU A 62 -1.32 13.26 11.82
CA LEU A 62 -0.03 13.36 11.17
C LEU A 62 1.02 12.69 12.05
N SER A 63 1.46 11.51 11.64
CA SER A 63 2.47 10.73 12.36
C SER A 63 3.52 10.16 11.42
N SER A 64 4.70 9.88 11.96
CA SER A 64 5.77 9.18 11.25
C SER A 64 6.49 8.23 12.21
N GLN A 65 7.03 7.15 11.66
CA GLN A 65 7.82 6.15 12.36
C GLN A 65 8.91 5.61 11.45
N ILE A 66 9.99 5.11 12.06
CA ILE A 66 10.98 4.28 11.38
C ILE A 66 10.87 2.84 11.87
N SER A 67 11.24 1.89 11.04
CA SER A 67 11.24 0.48 11.37
C SER A 67 12.52 -0.20 10.90
N ASN A 68 12.98 -1.19 11.66
CA ASN A 68 14.04 -2.10 11.26
C ASN A 68 13.44 -3.49 11.09
N THR A 69 13.60 -4.08 9.89
CA THR A 69 13.22 -5.46 9.62
C THR A 69 14.49 -6.22 9.24
N PRO A 70 15.13 -6.93 10.19
CA PRO A 70 16.39 -7.63 9.95
C PRO A 70 16.21 -8.69 8.87
N THR A 71 16.82 -8.47 7.72
CA THR A 71 16.98 -9.47 6.66
C THR A 71 18.46 -9.62 6.38
N GLY A 72 18.92 -10.80 5.93
CA GLY A 72 20.35 -11.03 5.70
C GLY A 72 21.00 -9.91 4.89
N PHE A 73 22.29 -9.67 5.13
CA PHE A 73 22.99 -8.56 4.48
C PHE A 73 23.13 -8.78 2.97
N ASP A 74 22.52 -7.93 2.15
CA ASP A 74 22.76 -7.84 0.71
C ASP A 74 23.82 -6.75 0.44
N PRO A 75 25.04 -7.12 0.00
CA PRO A 75 26.09 -6.16 -0.33
C PRO A 75 25.70 -5.11 -1.37
N LYS A 76 24.78 -5.48 -2.28
CA LYS A 76 24.37 -4.68 -3.44
C LYS A 76 23.26 -3.67 -3.10
N SER A 77 22.59 -3.85 -1.96
CA SER A 77 21.55 -2.93 -1.50
C SER A 77 22.18 -1.67 -0.89
N ASP A 78 21.65 -0.50 -1.26
CA ASP A 78 22.04 0.77 -0.66
C ASP A 78 21.38 0.96 0.72
N GLU A 79 22.02 1.71 1.62
CA GLU A 79 21.37 2.19 2.84
C GLU A 79 20.22 3.17 2.54
N SER A 80 19.24 3.24 3.44
CA SER A 80 18.20 4.28 3.38
C SER A 80 18.74 5.61 3.93
N ILE A 81 17.92 6.68 3.87
CA ILE A 81 18.23 7.94 4.56
C ILE A 81 18.37 7.80 6.10
N PHE A 82 17.95 6.67 6.67
CA PHE A 82 18.05 6.33 8.10
C PHE A 82 19.18 5.34 8.39
N GLY A 83 20.01 5.00 7.39
CA GLY A 83 21.07 4.00 7.51
C GLY A 83 20.60 2.57 7.28
N MET A 84 21.55 1.65 7.30
CA MET A 84 21.36 0.25 6.92
C MET A 84 20.33 -0.46 7.80
N GLY A 85 19.37 -1.13 7.15
CA GLY A 85 18.29 -1.89 7.78
C GLY A 85 17.16 -1.08 8.40
N TRP A 86 17.28 0.26 8.48
CA TRP A 86 16.20 1.14 8.95
C TRP A 86 15.46 1.73 7.76
N TYR A 87 14.13 1.82 7.85
CA TYR A 87 13.27 2.34 6.81
C TYR A 87 12.14 3.15 7.44
N GLY A 88 11.60 4.13 6.73
CA GLY A 88 10.51 4.92 7.27
C GLY A 88 9.84 5.75 6.18
N ASN A 89 8.56 6.01 6.39
CA ASN A 89 7.80 6.92 5.56
C ASN A 89 7.57 8.22 6.35
N LEU A 90 8.13 9.31 5.84
CA LEU A 90 8.09 10.61 6.54
C LEU A 90 6.72 11.29 6.46
N PHE A 91 5.94 11.03 5.40
CA PHE A 91 4.65 11.71 5.20
C PHE A 91 3.63 10.87 4.42
N GLY A 92 4.00 10.38 3.24
CA GLY A 92 3.18 9.48 2.44
C GLY A 92 3.81 9.19 1.08
N GLN A 93 3.67 7.96 0.60
CA GLN A 93 4.29 7.51 -0.64
C GLN A 93 3.40 6.48 -1.35
N ILE A 94 3.39 6.55 -2.68
CA ILE A 94 2.99 5.46 -3.58
C ILE A 94 4.25 5.01 -4.33
N THR A 95 4.63 3.75 -4.23
CA THR A 95 5.72 3.16 -5.03
C THR A 95 5.19 2.11 -5.99
N ARG A 96 5.72 2.12 -7.21
CA ARG A 96 5.34 1.23 -8.30
C ARG A 96 6.32 0.09 -8.42
N GLU A 97 5.78 -1.13 -8.45
CA GLU A 97 6.49 -2.30 -8.93
C GLU A 97 6.22 -2.40 -10.43
N VAL A 98 7.22 -2.02 -11.22
CA VAL A 98 7.19 -2.13 -12.68
C VAL A 98 7.27 -3.61 -13.05
N ASN A 99 6.18 -4.13 -13.60
CA ASN A 99 5.99 -5.57 -13.82
C ASN A 99 6.38 -6.04 -15.21
N LYS A 100 6.90 -5.14 -16.05
CA LYS A 100 7.37 -5.42 -17.41
C LYS A 100 8.80 -5.92 -17.44
N ASP A 101 9.06 -6.85 -18.34
CA ASP A 101 10.40 -7.28 -18.72
C ASP A 101 11.00 -6.26 -19.72
N PHE A 102 11.22 -5.02 -19.26
CA PHE A 102 11.95 -3.99 -20.05
C PHE A 102 13.43 -4.38 -20.26
N LEU A 103 13.86 -5.49 -19.67
CA LEU A 103 15.25 -5.85 -19.56
C LEU A 103 15.57 -6.79 -20.71
N LEU A 104 16.35 -6.25 -21.65
CA LEU A 104 17.00 -6.81 -22.84
C LEU A 104 17.76 -8.15 -22.65
N THR A 105 17.40 -8.95 -21.66
CA THR A 105 18.05 -10.19 -21.25
C THR A 105 17.83 -11.33 -22.23
N ASN A 106 16.84 -11.25 -23.13
CA ASN A 106 16.42 -12.38 -23.94
C ASN A 106 16.70 -12.28 -25.45
N PHE A 107 17.48 -11.32 -25.96
CA PHE A 107 17.59 -11.14 -27.43
C PHE A 107 18.88 -11.68 -28.04
N PHE A 108 18.75 -12.86 -28.65
CA PHE A 108 19.56 -13.31 -29.78
C PHE A 108 18.62 -13.62 -30.95
N VAL A 109 18.54 -12.77 -31.97
CA VAL A 109 18.00 -13.19 -33.28
C VAL A 109 19.20 -13.59 -34.12
N ASN A 110 19.38 -14.89 -34.32
CA ASN A 110 20.33 -15.44 -35.29
C ASN A 110 19.77 -15.16 -36.69
N ASP A 111 20.17 -14.04 -37.31
CA ASP A 111 20.01 -13.87 -38.75
C ASP A 111 21.24 -14.50 -39.44
N PRO A 112 21.06 -15.56 -40.26
CA PRO A 112 22.17 -16.22 -40.95
C PRO A 112 22.88 -15.34 -41.99
N GLU A 113 22.26 -14.24 -42.45
CA GLU A 113 22.73 -13.45 -43.59
C GLU A 113 23.09 -12.00 -43.26
N VAL A 114 22.69 -11.46 -42.09
CA VAL A 114 22.91 -10.04 -41.75
C VAL A 114 23.75 -9.88 -40.48
N VAL A 115 24.83 -9.10 -40.61
CA VAL A 115 25.69 -8.70 -39.49
C VAL A 115 24.93 -7.71 -38.60
N GLY A 116 24.38 -8.19 -37.48
CA GLY A 116 23.82 -7.37 -36.41
C GLY A 116 22.30 -7.15 -36.48
N ILE A 117 21.72 -6.94 -35.30
CA ILE A 117 20.27 -6.84 -35.04
C ILE A 117 19.66 -5.65 -35.84
N ILE A 118 18.83 -5.93 -36.84
CA ILE A 118 17.86 -4.94 -37.37
C ILE A 118 16.50 -5.23 -36.71
N ALA A 119 16.35 -4.85 -35.43
CA ALA A 119 15.01 -4.62 -34.92
C ALA A 119 14.42 -3.45 -35.72
N GLY A 120 13.22 -3.61 -36.29
CA GLY A 120 12.50 -2.53 -36.95
C GLY A 120 12.35 -1.33 -36.00
N GLN A 121 12.34 -0.10 -36.53
CA GLN A 121 12.28 1.14 -35.75
C GLN A 121 11.11 1.16 -34.75
N GLU A 122 10.01 0.46 -35.04
CA GLU A 122 8.83 0.32 -34.16
C GLU A 122 9.08 -0.55 -32.91
N LEU A 123 9.86 -1.64 -33.01
CA LEU A 123 10.23 -2.48 -31.86
C LEU A 123 11.17 -1.71 -30.93
N LYS A 124 12.13 -1.05 -31.56
CA LYS A 124 13.08 -0.11 -30.96
C LYS A 124 12.42 1.03 -30.17
N ASP A 125 11.34 1.61 -30.68
CA ASP A 125 10.63 2.72 -30.03
C ASP A 125 9.71 2.25 -28.88
N ARG A 126 9.21 1.00 -28.90
CA ARG A 126 8.40 0.41 -27.81
C ARG A 126 9.23 0.03 -26.58
N GLU A 127 10.48 -0.41 -26.77
CA GLU A 127 11.37 -0.92 -25.70
C GLU A 127 11.85 0.15 -24.71
N THR A 128 11.69 1.44 -25.05
CA THR A 128 12.05 2.57 -24.16
C THR A 128 10.83 3.31 -23.60
N GLN A 129 9.62 2.80 -23.87
CA GLN A 129 8.36 3.46 -23.52
C GLN A 129 7.70 2.86 -22.25
N ASP A 130 7.70 3.64 -21.17
CA ASP A 130 7.04 3.36 -19.91
C ASP A 130 5.65 3.99 -19.82
N CYS A 131 4.60 3.17 -19.96
CA CYS A 131 3.21 3.60 -19.74
C CYS A 131 2.79 3.27 -18.31
N ILE A 132 2.38 4.29 -17.53
CA ILE A 132 1.84 4.09 -16.16
C ILE A 132 0.58 3.20 -16.22
N ILE A 133 -0.25 3.43 -17.23
CA ILE A 133 -1.40 2.62 -17.60
C ILE A 133 -1.28 2.42 -19.10
N GLN A 134 -1.28 1.18 -19.56
CA GLN A 134 -1.38 0.92 -20.99
C GLN A 134 -2.81 1.24 -21.46
N SER A 135 -2.98 2.30 -22.24
CA SER A 135 -4.24 2.55 -22.93
C SER A 135 -4.54 1.39 -23.88
N GLN A 136 -5.70 0.77 -23.73
CA GLN A 136 -6.31 0.02 -24.82
C GLN A 136 -7.54 0.77 -25.31
N GLU A 137 -7.52 1.15 -26.58
CA GLU A 137 -8.75 1.35 -27.32
C GLU A 137 -9.21 -0.03 -27.82
N PHE A 138 -10.14 -0.64 -27.09
CA PHE A 138 -10.96 -1.73 -27.63
C PHE A 138 -11.99 -1.14 -28.62
N THR A 139 -11.54 -0.37 -29.60
CA THR A 139 -12.40 0.04 -30.72
C THR A 139 -12.70 -1.18 -31.59
N SER A 140 -13.81 -1.13 -32.33
CA SER A 140 -14.31 -2.21 -33.17
C SER A 140 -13.24 -2.70 -34.15
N GLY A 141 -12.58 -3.82 -33.81
CA GLY A 141 -11.43 -4.37 -34.54
C GLY A 141 -10.28 -4.91 -33.66
N SER A 142 -10.19 -4.50 -32.40
CA SER A 142 -9.18 -5.01 -31.44
C SER A 142 -9.50 -6.42 -30.91
N PRO A 143 -8.49 -7.24 -30.56
CA PRO A 143 -8.73 -8.59 -30.04
C PRO A 143 -9.46 -8.54 -28.69
N THR A 144 -10.62 -9.18 -28.60
CA THR A 144 -11.34 -9.43 -27.35
C THR A 144 -10.48 -10.23 -26.36
N LYS A 145 -10.75 -10.14 -25.05
CA LYS A 145 -10.11 -11.01 -24.03
C LYS A 145 -10.18 -12.50 -24.44
N LYS A 146 -11.26 -12.92 -25.12
CA LYS A 146 -11.43 -14.24 -25.76
C LYS A 146 -10.42 -14.50 -26.87
N GLN A 147 -10.25 -13.59 -27.82
CA GLN A 147 -9.24 -13.71 -28.87
C GLN A 147 -7.82 -13.75 -28.29
N ILE A 148 -7.53 -12.94 -27.28
CA ILE A 148 -6.26 -12.97 -26.54
C ILE A 148 -6.04 -14.37 -25.94
N LEU A 149 -7.03 -14.95 -25.25
CA LEU A 149 -6.87 -16.25 -24.57
C LEU A 149 -6.99 -17.49 -25.46
N GLU A 150 -7.73 -17.46 -26.57
CA GLU A 150 -8.01 -18.63 -27.42
C GLU A 150 -7.19 -18.67 -28.73
N ASN A 151 -6.81 -17.52 -29.27
CA ASN A 151 -6.07 -17.43 -30.53
C ASN A 151 -5.29 -16.10 -30.59
N PRO A 152 -4.19 -15.96 -29.83
CA PRO A 152 -3.26 -14.85 -29.97
C PRO A 152 -2.56 -15.00 -31.33
N ASN A 153 -3.28 -14.68 -32.40
CA ASN A 153 -2.73 -14.63 -33.74
C ASN A 153 -1.61 -13.58 -33.79
N SER A 154 -0.84 -13.59 -34.87
CA SER A 154 0.33 -12.73 -35.08
C SER A 154 0.06 -11.20 -34.99
N TYR A 155 -1.20 -10.78 -34.81
CA TYR A 155 -1.63 -9.40 -34.62
C TYR A 155 -1.85 -9.00 -33.14
N VAL A 156 -1.83 -9.92 -32.18
CA VAL A 156 -1.93 -9.60 -30.73
C VAL A 156 -0.54 -9.23 -30.19
N LYS A 157 -0.10 -8.00 -30.48
CA LYS A 157 1.24 -7.48 -30.13
C LYS A 157 1.26 -6.72 -28.80
N ALA A 158 0.89 -7.31 -27.67
CA ALA A 158 0.92 -6.54 -26.42
C ALA A 158 1.28 -7.37 -25.19
N ASP A 159 2.39 -6.96 -24.57
CA ASP A 159 2.72 -7.23 -23.18
C ASP A 159 1.75 -6.43 -22.32
N PHE A 160 1.05 -7.14 -21.43
CA PHE A 160 0.03 -6.53 -20.62
C PHE A 160 0.29 -6.64 -19.11
N LYS A 161 1.32 -7.27 -18.53
CA LYS A 161 1.33 -7.46 -17.05
C LYS A 161 1.21 -6.10 -16.29
N PRO A 162 0.19 -5.89 -15.43
CA PRO A 162 -0.10 -4.57 -14.88
C PRO A 162 0.92 -4.24 -13.80
N ASP A 163 1.30 -2.98 -13.72
CA ASP A 163 2.09 -2.52 -12.59
C ASP A 163 1.25 -2.46 -11.33
N LYS A 164 1.89 -2.75 -10.20
CA LYS A 164 1.27 -2.68 -8.88
C LYS A 164 1.80 -1.48 -8.12
N PHE A 165 0.88 -0.68 -7.59
CA PHE A 165 1.16 0.58 -6.91
C PHE A 165 0.90 0.40 -5.43
N TYR A 166 1.95 0.23 -4.65
CA TYR A 166 1.90 0.05 -3.21
C TYR A 166 1.92 1.41 -2.52
N PHE A 167 1.11 1.58 -1.47
CA PHE A 167 1.02 2.84 -0.76
C PHE A 167 1.11 2.65 0.75
N ASP A 168 1.67 3.67 1.39
CA ASP A 168 1.71 3.87 2.84
C ASP A 168 1.56 5.38 3.09
N PHE A 169 0.53 5.79 3.84
CA PHE A 169 0.31 7.19 4.23
C PHE A 169 -0.75 7.28 5.32
N PHE A 170 -0.56 8.12 6.34
CA PHE A 170 -1.58 8.41 7.37
C PHE A 170 -2.28 7.16 7.98
N GLY A 171 -1.54 6.07 8.14
CA GLY A 171 -2.04 4.80 8.67
C GLY A 171 -2.80 3.93 7.66
N TYR A 172 -2.99 4.38 6.42
CA TYR A 172 -3.49 3.57 5.32
C TYR A 172 -2.35 2.85 4.63
N LYS A 173 -2.50 1.53 4.46
CA LYS A 173 -1.50 0.67 3.83
C LYS A 173 -2.18 -0.33 2.90
N GLY A 174 -1.59 -0.53 1.73
CA GLY A 174 -2.18 -1.39 0.73
C GLY A 174 -1.56 -1.21 -0.66
N TYR A 175 -2.32 -1.59 -1.67
CA TYR A 175 -1.91 -1.39 -3.06
C TYR A 175 -3.12 -1.18 -3.97
N PHE A 176 -2.89 -0.59 -5.14
CA PHE A 176 -3.84 -0.64 -6.24
C PHE A 176 -3.16 -1.06 -7.52
N VAL A 177 -4.00 -1.45 -8.47
CA VAL A 177 -3.64 -2.03 -9.77
C VAL A 177 -4.71 -1.60 -10.75
N PHE A 178 -4.34 -1.31 -11.98
CA PHE A 178 -5.32 -0.98 -13.01
C PHE A 178 -5.76 -2.25 -13.74
N ASP A 179 -7.06 -2.39 -13.93
CA ASP A 179 -7.61 -3.45 -14.76
C ASP A 179 -7.32 -3.18 -16.26
N ASN A 180 -7.67 -4.13 -17.14
CA ASN A 180 -7.48 -3.94 -18.58
C ASN A 180 -8.30 -2.77 -19.19
N LYS A 181 -9.24 -2.16 -18.46
CA LYS A 181 -10.00 -0.97 -18.85
C LYS A 181 -9.42 0.33 -18.26
N GLY A 182 -8.32 0.24 -17.51
CA GLY A 182 -7.72 1.38 -16.82
C GLY A 182 -8.46 1.80 -15.54
N VAL A 183 -9.37 0.98 -15.01
CA VAL A 183 -10.08 1.23 -13.75
C VAL A 183 -9.20 0.78 -12.58
N PRO A 184 -8.95 1.63 -11.57
CA PRO A 184 -8.14 1.26 -10.42
C PRO A 184 -8.91 0.36 -9.47
N MET A 185 -8.37 -0.83 -9.22
CA MET A 185 -8.79 -1.71 -8.13
C MET A 185 -7.89 -1.48 -6.93
N VAL A 186 -8.49 -1.08 -5.80
CA VAL A 186 -7.77 -0.68 -4.60
C VAL A 186 -8.00 -1.71 -3.50
N PHE A 187 -6.91 -2.20 -2.92
CA PHE A 187 -6.91 -2.94 -1.67
C PHE A 187 -6.24 -2.10 -0.60
N CYS A 188 -6.95 -1.88 0.51
CA CYS A 188 -6.42 -1.26 1.70
C CYS A 188 -6.78 -2.14 2.90
N GLU A 189 -5.85 -2.31 3.83
CA GLU A 189 -6.02 -3.21 4.97
C GLU A 189 -7.13 -2.77 5.92
N ASN A 190 -7.39 -1.46 6.01
CA ASN A 190 -8.18 -0.87 7.08
C ASN A 190 -9.17 0.22 6.62
N ALA A 191 -9.34 0.46 5.32
CA ALA A 191 -10.23 1.49 4.81
C ALA A 191 -10.77 1.19 3.41
N LYS A 192 -11.82 1.92 3.01
CA LYS A 192 -12.28 1.93 1.62
C LYS A 192 -11.74 3.15 0.92
N LEU A 193 -10.83 2.95 -0.02
CA LEU A 193 -10.14 4.03 -0.72
C LEU A 193 -10.58 4.09 -2.18
N GLN A 194 -10.70 5.31 -2.70
CA GLN A 194 -10.98 5.59 -4.10
C GLN A 194 -9.75 6.23 -4.74
N VAL A 195 -9.26 5.66 -5.84
CA VAL A 195 -8.20 6.28 -6.65
C VAL A 195 -8.84 7.06 -7.80
N LEU A 196 -8.62 8.38 -7.82
CA LEU A 196 -9.09 9.31 -8.85
C LEU A 196 -7.97 9.70 -9.83
N GLY A 197 -8.38 10.07 -11.04
CA GLY A 197 -7.48 10.41 -12.15
C GLY A 197 -7.04 9.26 -13.09
N PRO A 198 -7.66 8.06 -13.15
CA PRO A 198 -7.24 7.05 -14.12
C PRO A 198 -7.34 7.54 -15.56
N GLY A 199 -8.35 8.33 -15.91
CA GLY A 199 -8.50 8.86 -17.27
C GLY A 199 -7.36 9.79 -17.74
N SER A 200 -6.74 10.55 -16.82
CA SER A 200 -5.57 11.39 -17.12
C SER A 200 -4.25 10.62 -17.05
N LEU A 201 -4.18 9.53 -16.27
CA LEU A 201 -3.03 8.63 -16.17
C LEU A 201 -3.00 7.60 -17.32
N ALA A 202 -4.17 7.24 -17.87
CA ALA A 202 -4.39 6.21 -18.90
C ALA A 202 -3.67 6.46 -20.23
N SER A 203 -3.41 7.72 -20.56
CA SER A 203 -2.90 8.15 -21.86
C SER A 203 -1.44 8.63 -21.84
N LYS A 204 -0.70 8.42 -20.74
CA LYS A 204 0.65 8.96 -20.57
C LYS A 204 1.70 7.86 -20.46
N CYS A 205 2.44 7.72 -21.54
CA CYS A 205 3.65 6.92 -21.62
C CYS A 205 4.86 7.83 -21.76
N TYR A 206 5.92 7.54 -21.02
CA TYR A 206 7.18 8.25 -21.08
C TYR A 206 8.22 7.43 -21.83
N SER A 207 9.08 8.08 -22.60
CA SER A 207 10.20 7.42 -23.25
C SER A 207 11.37 8.38 -23.39
N VAL A 208 12.50 7.91 -23.93
CA VAL A 208 13.59 8.81 -24.32
C VAL A 208 13.15 9.85 -25.35
N THR A 209 12.17 9.54 -26.22
CA THR A 209 11.62 10.46 -27.23
C THR A 209 10.43 11.29 -26.74
N SER A 210 9.82 10.91 -25.62
CA SER A 210 8.71 11.63 -24.95
C SER A 210 8.95 11.60 -23.45
N PRO A 211 9.94 12.36 -22.94
CA PRO A 211 10.37 12.25 -21.56
C PRO A 211 9.36 12.81 -20.57
N ILE A 212 9.53 12.46 -19.30
CA ILE A 212 8.79 13.05 -18.19
C ILE A 212 9.00 14.57 -18.20
N PRO A 213 7.93 15.39 -18.27
CA PRO A 213 8.05 16.84 -18.33
C PRO A 213 8.79 17.40 -17.13
N PHE A 214 9.75 18.28 -17.38
CA PHE A 214 10.54 18.97 -16.35
C PHE A 214 9.88 20.25 -15.82
N ASP A 215 8.80 20.70 -16.46
CA ASP A 215 8.15 21.99 -16.22
C ASP A 215 7.30 22.05 -14.95
N ASN A 216 7.22 20.97 -14.16
CA ASN A 216 6.44 20.89 -12.92
C ASN A 216 4.94 21.25 -13.07
N ILE A 217 4.43 21.34 -14.31
CA ILE A 217 3.05 21.75 -14.61
C ILE A 217 2.31 20.62 -15.34
N ASN A 218 3.03 19.80 -16.11
CA ASN A 218 2.46 18.73 -16.93
C ASN A 218 2.71 17.31 -16.39
N ILE A 219 3.02 17.17 -15.10
CA ILE A 219 3.15 15.87 -14.43
C ILE A 219 1.82 15.51 -13.76
N ASN A 220 1.32 14.31 -14.06
CA ASN A 220 0.09 13.83 -13.45
C ASN A 220 0.22 13.60 -11.95
N GLN A 221 -0.87 13.87 -11.26
CA GLN A 221 -1.05 13.64 -9.84
C GLN A 221 -1.96 12.44 -9.63
N ILE A 222 -1.58 11.55 -8.71
CA ILE A 222 -2.47 10.47 -8.25
C ILE A 222 -3.27 11.02 -7.08
N ARG A 223 -4.59 10.88 -7.13
CA ARG A 223 -5.48 11.34 -6.05
C ARG A 223 -6.12 10.14 -5.38
N ILE A 224 -6.07 10.09 -4.06
CA ILE A 224 -6.77 9.07 -3.27
C ILE A 224 -7.79 9.77 -2.37
N ILE A 225 -9.01 9.25 -2.31
CA ILE A 225 -10.05 9.71 -1.37
C ILE A 225 -10.31 8.59 -0.37
N ASP A 226 -10.35 8.92 0.92
CA ASP A 226 -10.71 7.97 1.98
C ASP A 226 -12.22 7.96 2.28
N ASP A 227 -12.64 7.00 3.10
CA ASP A 227 -14.02 6.84 3.55
C ASP A 227 -14.49 7.94 4.54
N LYS A 228 -13.62 8.89 4.88
CA LYS A 228 -13.89 10.04 5.75
C LYS A 228 -14.03 11.34 4.96
N GLY A 229 -13.86 11.32 3.63
CA GLY A 229 -13.97 12.48 2.75
C GLY A 229 -12.69 13.30 2.60
N ASN A 230 -11.56 12.80 3.09
CA ASN A 230 -10.25 13.44 2.90
C ASN A 230 -9.69 13.08 1.51
N THR A 231 -9.00 14.02 0.87
CA THR A 231 -8.34 13.81 -0.43
C THR A 231 -6.83 13.95 -0.29
N PHE A 232 -6.09 12.97 -0.79
CA PHE A 232 -4.64 12.86 -0.75
C PHE A 232 -4.09 13.01 -2.17
N TYR A 233 -3.08 13.86 -2.33
CA TYR A 233 -2.57 14.29 -3.63
C TYR A 233 -1.09 13.93 -3.75
N PHE A 234 -0.76 12.92 -4.55
CA PHE A 234 0.58 12.38 -4.71
C PHE A 234 1.23 12.84 -6.03
N GLY A 235 2.47 13.28 -5.96
CA GLY A 235 3.22 13.80 -7.11
C GLY A 235 2.63 15.10 -7.66
N GLY A 236 2.46 15.18 -8.98
CA GLY A 236 2.04 16.40 -9.68
C GLY A 236 3.16 17.38 -10.00
N THR A 237 4.38 17.12 -9.52
CA THR A 237 5.61 17.89 -9.79
C THR A 237 6.81 16.95 -9.78
N PHE A 238 7.83 17.23 -10.58
CA PHE A 238 9.05 16.42 -10.68
C PHE A 238 9.76 16.29 -9.33
N ASP A 239 9.73 17.35 -8.51
CA ASP A 239 10.34 17.41 -7.19
C ASP A 239 9.76 16.35 -6.22
N ALA A 240 8.50 15.96 -6.40
CA ALA A 240 7.77 15.00 -5.57
C ALA A 240 7.72 13.58 -6.17
N LEU A 241 8.60 13.28 -7.13
CA LEU A 241 8.74 11.96 -7.75
C LEU A 241 10.12 11.35 -7.49
N ASP A 242 10.16 10.03 -7.33
CA ASP A 242 11.37 9.27 -7.65
C ASP A 242 11.30 8.83 -9.10
N VAL A 243 12.32 9.18 -9.88
CA VAL A 243 12.42 8.87 -11.30
C VAL A 243 13.70 8.08 -11.53
N ASN A 244 13.57 6.88 -12.08
CA ASN A 244 14.71 6.06 -12.43
C ASN A 244 15.15 6.34 -13.86
N TYR A 245 16.46 6.49 -14.04
CA TYR A 245 17.15 6.64 -15.31
C TYR A 245 18.09 5.44 -15.46
N SER A 246 17.65 4.44 -16.22
CA SER A 246 18.40 3.19 -16.40
C SER A 246 19.24 3.24 -17.67
N GLN A 247 20.46 2.72 -17.59
CA GLN A 247 21.33 2.41 -18.71
C GLN A 247 21.58 0.91 -18.76
N TYR A 248 21.47 0.36 -19.96
CA TYR A 248 21.70 -1.05 -20.21
C TYR A 248 22.78 -1.19 -21.25
N ARG A 249 23.77 -2.03 -20.97
CA ARG A 249 24.80 -2.42 -21.92
C ARG A 249 24.85 -3.94 -21.96
N ASN A 250 24.57 -4.53 -23.12
CA ASN A 250 24.70 -5.96 -23.34
C ASN A 250 25.87 -6.19 -24.31
N THR A 251 26.89 -6.92 -23.85
CA THR A 251 28.08 -7.26 -24.62
C THR A 251 28.28 -8.75 -24.64
N GLY A 252 28.56 -9.35 -25.79
CA GLY A 252 28.82 -10.79 -25.86
C GLY A 252 29.53 -11.19 -27.14
N THR A 253 29.66 -12.50 -27.34
CA THR A 253 30.23 -13.08 -28.56
C THR A 253 29.20 -13.99 -29.19
N TRP A 254 29.02 -13.89 -30.51
CA TRP A 254 28.19 -14.82 -31.27
C TRP A 254 29.04 -15.58 -32.28
N TYR A 255 28.60 -16.79 -32.63
CA TYR A 255 29.32 -17.71 -33.51
C TYR A 255 28.53 -17.93 -34.80
N SER A 256 29.09 -17.47 -35.92
CA SER A 256 28.59 -17.80 -37.26
C SER A 256 29.32 -19.02 -37.81
N SER A 257 28.60 -19.94 -38.47
CA SER A 257 29.21 -21.02 -39.23
C SER A 257 30.11 -20.53 -40.37
N ASN A 258 29.88 -19.32 -40.89
CA ASN A 258 30.56 -18.78 -42.07
C ASN A 258 31.58 -17.67 -41.74
N LEU A 259 31.46 -16.99 -40.59
CA LEU A 259 32.25 -15.80 -40.24
C LEU A 259 33.07 -15.91 -38.94
N GLY A 260 32.98 -17.04 -38.22
CA GLY A 260 33.68 -17.24 -36.95
C GLY A 260 33.06 -16.48 -35.77
N ALA A 261 33.82 -16.36 -34.67
CA ALA A 261 33.42 -15.65 -33.47
C ALA A 261 33.44 -14.12 -33.68
N ARG A 262 32.34 -13.44 -33.37
CA ARG A 262 32.18 -11.98 -33.52
C ARG A 262 31.66 -11.40 -32.21
N GLY A 263 32.34 -10.38 -31.71
CA GLY A 263 31.84 -9.58 -30.59
C GLY A 263 30.64 -8.73 -31.02
N TYR A 264 29.69 -8.52 -30.11
CA TYR A 264 28.62 -7.55 -30.26
C TYR A 264 28.49 -6.69 -29.00
N SER A 265 27.91 -5.51 -29.15
CA SER A 265 27.56 -4.62 -28.04
C SER A 265 26.29 -3.88 -28.40
N THR A 266 25.33 -3.84 -27.49
CA THR A 266 24.09 -3.08 -27.61
C THR A 266 23.90 -2.23 -26.37
N TYR A 267 23.29 -1.05 -26.57
CA TYR A 267 23.09 -0.05 -25.53
C TYR A 267 21.67 0.48 -25.61
N SER A 268 21.02 0.62 -24.46
CA SER A 268 19.71 1.27 -24.37
C SER A 268 19.55 2.07 -23.07
N ARG A 269 18.52 2.91 -23.04
CA ARG A 269 18.13 3.72 -21.88
C ARG A 269 16.63 3.67 -21.66
N ALA A 270 16.23 3.76 -20.39
CA ALA A 270 14.84 3.94 -20.01
C ALA A 270 14.73 5.01 -18.91
N GLY A 271 13.61 5.74 -18.93
CA GLY A 271 13.25 6.70 -17.89
C GLY A 271 11.82 6.44 -17.43
N TYR A 272 11.63 6.15 -16.14
CA TYR A 272 10.31 5.80 -15.61
C TYR A 272 10.11 6.29 -14.18
N ILE A 273 8.85 6.55 -13.83
CA ILE A 273 8.48 6.98 -12.48
C ILE A 273 8.33 5.74 -11.62
N VAL A 274 9.03 5.75 -10.48
CA VAL A 274 9.07 4.66 -9.51
C VAL A 274 8.26 4.99 -8.27
N SER A 275 8.21 6.25 -7.86
CA SER A 275 7.40 6.66 -6.71
C SER A 275 6.79 8.05 -6.86
N TRP A 276 5.58 8.21 -6.30
CA TRP A 276 4.88 9.48 -6.12
C TRP A 276 4.77 9.76 -4.64
N TYR A 277 5.31 10.89 -4.19
CA TYR A 277 5.25 11.29 -2.80
C TYR A 277 4.06 12.20 -2.54
N LEU A 278 3.48 12.10 -1.35
CA LEU A 278 2.32 12.89 -0.93
C LEU A 278 2.72 14.36 -0.85
N LYS A 279 2.04 15.21 -1.63
CA LYS A 279 2.31 16.65 -1.71
C LYS A 279 1.29 17.47 -0.92
N GLU A 280 0.03 17.04 -0.94
CA GLU A 280 -1.04 17.75 -0.28
C GLU A 280 -2.07 16.78 0.27
N VAL A 281 -2.64 17.11 1.43
CA VAL A 281 -3.85 16.49 1.95
C VAL A 281 -4.88 17.59 2.11
N LYS A 282 -6.05 17.42 1.52
CA LYS A 282 -7.23 18.24 1.79
C LYS A 282 -8.17 17.44 2.69
N LEU A 283 -8.29 17.87 3.93
CA LEU A 283 -9.16 17.24 4.90
C LEU A 283 -10.63 17.54 4.57
N ALA A 284 -11.53 16.72 5.10
CA ALA A 284 -12.98 16.89 4.90
C ALA A 284 -13.51 18.23 5.44
N ASN A 285 -12.89 18.74 6.50
CA ASN A 285 -13.14 20.08 7.05
C ASN A 285 -12.57 21.21 6.15
N GLY A 286 -11.84 20.84 5.10
CA GLY A 286 -11.19 21.71 4.12
C GLY A 286 -9.93 22.42 4.60
N GLU A 287 -9.39 22.05 5.78
CA GLU A 287 -7.98 22.32 6.10
C GLU A 287 -7.08 21.58 5.12
N THR A 288 -5.89 22.13 4.91
CA THR A 288 -4.88 21.53 4.04
C THR A 288 -3.60 21.25 4.80
N ILE A 289 -2.98 20.11 4.51
CA ILE A 289 -1.63 19.76 4.95
C ILE A 289 -0.77 19.77 3.70
N VAL A 290 0.30 20.57 3.69
CA VAL A 290 1.14 20.79 2.50
C VAL A 290 2.55 20.29 2.78
N ALA A 291 3.09 19.49 1.86
CA ALA A 291 4.47 19.05 1.85
C ALA A 291 5.27 19.77 0.78
N ASN A 292 6.42 20.30 1.19
CA ASN A 292 7.36 21.01 0.33
C ASN A 292 8.56 20.11 0.07
N TYR A 293 8.81 19.82 -1.21
CA TYR A 293 9.96 19.03 -1.66
C TYR A 293 11.04 19.95 -2.22
N LYS A 294 12.29 19.51 -2.12
CA LYS A 294 13.46 20.22 -2.63
C LYS A 294 13.34 20.43 -4.15
N THR A 295 13.32 21.69 -4.57
CA THR A 295 13.30 22.06 -5.99
C THR A 295 14.70 22.04 -6.60
N GLY A 296 14.83 21.45 -7.78
CA GLY A 296 16.06 21.45 -8.56
C GLY A 296 15.84 21.71 -10.05
N ASN A 297 16.93 22.04 -10.75
CA ASN A 297 16.92 22.22 -12.20
C ASN A 297 16.97 20.86 -12.91
N SER A 298 15.81 20.28 -13.14
CA SER A 298 15.66 18.96 -13.78
C SER A 298 16.08 18.93 -15.26
N SER A 299 16.23 20.10 -15.92
CA SER A 299 16.72 20.19 -17.30
C SER A 299 18.12 19.59 -17.49
N ILE A 300 18.92 19.49 -16.41
CA ILE A 300 20.24 18.84 -16.43
C ILE A 300 20.17 17.36 -16.82
N LEU A 301 19.01 16.72 -16.66
CA LEU A 301 18.78 15.32 -17.01
C LEU A 301 18.37 15.15 -18.48
N SER A 302 18.05 16.24 -19.20
CA SER A 302 17.65 16.20 -20.62
C SER A 302 18.67 15.52 -21.55
N PRO A 303 20.00 15.74 -21.42
CA PRO A 303 20.98 15.07 -22.27
C PRO A 303 20.94 13.53 -22.15
N PHE A 304 20.51 12.98 -21.01
CA PHE A 304 20.36 11.53 -20.84
C PHE A 304 19.27 10.95 -21.73
N LEU A 305 18.25 11.74 -22.05
CA LEU A 305 17.07 11.35 -22.81
C LEU A 305 17.32 11.33 -24.33
N GLN A 306 18.53 11.60 -24.80
CA GLN A 306 18.87 11.49 -26.22
C GLN A 306 18.92 10.02 -26.69
N LYS A 307 18.35 9.77 -27.88
CA LYS A 307 18.17 8.44 -28.51
C LYS A 307 19.47 7.62 -28.50
N THR A 308 19.42 6.38 -28.01
CA THR A 308 20.45 5.38 -28.30
C THR A 308 19.89 3.98 -28.45
N LEU A 309 19.91 3.51 -29.69
CA LEU A 309 20.09 2.12 -30.03
C LEU A 309 21.26 2.15 -30.99
N VAL A 310 22.44 1.75 -30.50
CA VAL A 310 23.70 1.97 -31.20
C VAL A 310 24.28 0.63 -31.65
N ASN A 311 24.94 0.65 -32.80
CA ASN A 311 25.45 -0.54 -33.47
C ASN A 311 26.67 -1.12 -32.72
N PRO A 312 27.10 -2.35 -33.06
CA PRO A 312 28.33 -2.90 -32.49
C PRO A 312 29.54 -1.96 -32.72
N GLY A 313 30.14 -1.47 -31.63
CA GLY A 313 31.31 -0.57 -31.65
C GLY A 313 31.06 0.86 -31.14
N ASP A 314 29.81 1.24 -30.95
CA ASP A 314 29.45 2.58 -30.47
C ASP A 314 29.43 2.68 -28.92
N SER A 315 29.32 3.91 -28.39
CA SER A 315 29.17 4.21 -26.95
C SER A 315 27.95 5.10 -26.72
N PHE A 316 27.52 5.27 -25.46
CA PHE A 316 26.47 6.25 -25.16
C PHE A 316 26.92 7.67 -25.60
N PRO A 317 26.10 8.43 -26.34
CA PRO A 317 26.47 9.72 -26.94
C PRO A 317 26.64 10.82 -25.91
N THR A 318 26.02 10.64 -24.73
CA THR A 318 26.11 11.54 -23.58
C THR A 318 26.37 10.73 -22.32
N SER A 319 27.12 11.26 -21.36
CA SER A 319 27.21 10.67 -20.02
C SER A 319 25.99 11.07 -19.18
N PHE A 320 25.68 10.30 -18.11
CA PHE A 320 24.84 10.85 -17.04
C PHE A 320 25.55 12.07 -16.42
N PRO A 321 24.82 13.12 -15.96
CA PRO A 321 25.44 14.30 -15.37
C PRO A 321 26.43 13.94 -14.24
N SER A 322 27.52 14.71 -14.14
CA SER A 322 28.51 14.48 -13.09
C SER A 322 27.95 14.88 -11.72
N GLN A 323 28.59 14.43 -10.63
CA GLN A 323 28.16 14.81 -9.29
C GLN A 323 28.23 16.33 -9.06
N ALA A 324 29.18 17.02 -9.68
CA ALA A 324 29.28 18.48 -9.62
C ALA A 324 28.06 19.14 -10.31
N ASP A 325 27.69 18.65 -11.49
CA ASP A 325 26.52 19.15 -12.24
C ASP A 325 25.23 18.95 -11.46
N LEU A 326 25.03 17.76 -10.87
CA LEU A 326 23.86 17.43 -10.05
C LEU A 326 23.78 18.33 -8.81
N THR A 327 24.92 18.58 -8.16
CA THR A 327 24.99 19.45 -6.97
C THR A 327 24.65 20.89 -7.34
N GLN A 328 25.18 21.41 -8.45
CA GLN A 328 24.86 22.74 -8.95
C GLN A 328 23.39 22.87 -9.36
N ALA A 329 22.81 21.80 -9.92
CA ALA A 329 21.39 21.74 -10.28
C ALA A 329 20.46 21.48 -9.08
N ASN A 330 21.01 21.29 -7.87
CA ASN A 330 20.26 20.94 -6.67
C ASN A 330 19.45 19.62 -6.80
N ILE A 331 19.97 18.66 -7.58
CA ILE A 331 19.38 17.35 -7.83
C ILE A 331 20.13 16.27 -7.05
N ASP A 332 19.36 15.35 -6.50
CA ASP A 332 19.82 14.25 -5.65
C ASP A 332 19.53 12.92 -6.33
N VAL A 333 20.57 12.08 -6.45
CA VAL A 333 20.51 10.81 -7.19
C VAL A 333 21.19 9.70 -6.40
N THR A 334 20.56 8.54 -6.32
CA THR A 334 21.20 7.29 -5.87
C THR A 334 21.56 6.43 -7.06
N GLN A 335 22.65 5.67 -6.98
CA GLN A 335 23.14 4.86 -8.09
C GLN A 335 23.33 3.41 -7.67
N SER A 336 22.69 2.50 -8.41
CA SER A 336 22.93 1.07 -8.32
C SER A 336 23.50 0.53 -9.64
N ARG A 337 24.23 -0.58 -9.56
CA ARG A 337 24.78 -1.28 -10.72
C ARG A 337 24.69 -2.78 -10.53
N GLU A 338 24.35 -3.49 -11.59
CA GLU A 338 24.35 -4.94 -11.63
C GLU A 338 25.07 -5.46 -12.88
N LEU A 339 25.80 -6.56 -12.71
CA LEU A 339 26.39 -7.34 -13.79
C LEU A 339 25.75 -8.73 -13.81
N ILE A 340 25.08 -9.06 -14.90
CA ILE A 340 24.46 -10.37 -15.15
C ILE A 340 25.27 -11.10 -16.22
N ALA A 341 25.75 -12.30 -15.90
CA ALA A 341 26.36 -13.20 -16.88
C ALA A 341 25.29 -14.11 -17.48
N GLY A 342 25.05 -14.01 -18.79
CA GLY A 342 24.15 -14.86 -19.55
C GLY A 342 24.74 -16.24 -19.85
N SER A 343 23.94 -17.14 -20.42
CA SER A 343 24.33 -18.53 -20.74
C SER A 343 25.30 -18.66 -21.93
N THR A 344 25.53 -17.58 -22.68
CA THR A 344 26.27 -17.56 -23.97
C THR A 344 27.26 -16.40 -24.00
N ASP A 345 28.35 -16.44 -23.22
CA ASP A 345 29.44 -15.43 -23.17
C ASP A 345 28.99 -13.94 -23.14
N ALA A 346 27.74 -13.70 -22.75
CA ALA A 346 27.10 -12.39 -22.76
C ALA A 346 27.11 -11.82 -21.35
N ILE A 347 27.46 -10.55 -21.22
CA ILE A 347 27.46 -9.79 -19.98
C ILE A 347 26.50 -8.63 -20.18
N ILE A 348 25.52 -8.54 -19.30
CA ILE A 348 24.58 -7.43 -19.21
C ILE A 348 25.01 -6.57 -18.01
N ASP A 349 25.31 -5.31 -18.29
CA ASP A 349 25.64 -4.28 -17.30
C ASP A 349 24.46 -3.31 -17.21
N ILE A 350 23.82 -3.28 -16.05
CA ILE A 350 22.68 -2.45 -15.73
C ILE A 350 23.15 -1.37 -14.76
N GLN A 351 22.93 -0.10 -15.08
CA GLN A 351 23.18 1.02 -14.18
C GLN A 351 21.90 1.81 -14.00
N ASN A 352 21.44 1.96 -12.77
CA ASN A 352 20.28 2.75 -12.43
C ASN A 352 20.72 4.03 -11.72
N PHE A 353 20.19 5.15 -12.18
CA PHE A 353 20.34 6.44 -11.54
C PHE A 353 18.96 6.92 -11.10
N THR A 354 18.65 6.80 -9.82
CA THR A 354 17.34 7.15 -9.29
C THR A 354 17.37 8.55 -8.70
N LYS A 355 16.72 9.51 -9.37
CA LYS A 355 16.47 10.83 -8.81
C LYS A 355 15.57 10.67 -7.59
N ARG A 356 15.93 11.28 -6.46
CA ARG A 356 15.21 11.21 -5.17
C ARG A 356 14.31 12.42 -4.98
N ALA A 357 13.09 12.21 -4.49
CA ALA A 357 12.26 13.27 -3.89
C ALA A 357 12.72 13.53 -2.45
N ILE A 358 13.13 14.76 -2.14
CA ILE A 358 13.62 15.14 -0.80
C ILE A 358 12.61 16.04 -0.11
N LEU A 359 11.88 15.50 0.86
CA LEU A 359 10.89 16.25 1.65
C LEU A 359 11.60 17.25 2.56
N GLN A 360 11.36 18.55 2.42
CA GLN A 360 12.00 19.59 3.24
C GLN A 360 11.13 20.02 4.41
N SER A 361 9.82 20.15 4.20
CA SER A 361 8.90 20.48 5.28
C SER A 361 7.48 19.98 5.04
N VAL A 362 6.73 19.82 6.12
CA VAL A 362 5.28 19.64 6.12
C VAL A 362 4.69 20.71 7.01
N GLU A 363 3.68 21.43 6.53
CA GLU A 363 3.00 22.47 7.29
C GLU A 363 1.48 22.42 7.10
N VAL A 364 0.77 22.96 8.08
CA VAL A 364 -0.69 23.14 8.00
C VAL A 364 -0.94 24.66 7.90
N PRO A 365 -1.22 25.21 6.71
CA PRO A 365 -1.32 26.66 6.53
C PRO A 365 -2.38 27.30 7.44
N GLY A 366 -2.00 28.40 8.11
CA GLY A 366 -2.87 29.07 9.09
C GLY A 366 -2.93 28.35 10.44
N LYS A 367 -1.98 27.45 10.71
CA LYS A 367 -1.79 26.76 11.99
C LYS A 367 -0.33 26.83 12.40
N GLU A 368 -0.09 26.82 13.70
CA GLU A 368 1.26 26.71 14.27
C GLU A 368 1.83 25.29 14.14
N ILE A 369 1.63 24.61 13.01
CA ILE A 369 2.18 23.28 12.74
C ILE A 369 3.16 23.37 11.58
N LYS A 370 4.43 23.10 11.87
CA LYS A 370 5.50 23.02 10.88
C LYS A 370 6.54 21.99 11.29
N ILE A 371 6.77 21.04 10.40
CA ILE A 371 7.77 19.98 10.53
C ILE A 371 8.85 20.26 9.49
N ASN A 372 10.10 20.41 9.91
CA ASN A 372 11.24 20.61 9.01
C ASN A 372 12.16 19.39 9.06
N TYR A 373 12.56 18.89 7.89
CA TYR A 373 13.44 17.74 7.73
C TYR A 373 14.78 18.22 7.17
N ASN A 374 15.84 17.98 7.94
CA ASN A 374 17.18 18.41 7.59
C ASN A 374 18.03 17.20 7.23
N TYR A 375 18.75 17.31 6.12
CA TYR A 375 19.57 16.23 5.57
C TYR A 375 21.04 16.66 5.52
N ILE A 376 21.92 15.67 5.59
CA ILE A 376 23.35 15.81 5.31
C ILE A 376 23.72 14.88 4.16
N LYS A 377 24.84 15.18 3.51
CA LYS A 377 25.46 14.29 2.54
C LYS A 377 26.77 13.76 3.08
N ASP A 378 27.03 12.49 2.82
CA ASP A 378 28.35 11.92 3.11
C ASP A 378 29.37 12.20 1.99
N ILE A 379 30.59 11.69 2.16
CA ILE A 379 31.68 11.81 1.18
C ILE A 379 31.40 11.08 -0.14
N ASN A 380 30.49 10.09 -0.15
CA ASN A 380 30.00 9.42 -1.35
C ASN A 380 28.75 10.13 -1.93
N ASN A 381 28.36 11.26 -1.36
CA ASN A 381 27.19 12.04 -1.71
C ASN A 381 25.85 11.29 -1.52
N LEU A 382 25.81 10.26 -0.66
CA LEU A 382 24.55 9.67 -0.21
C LEU A 382 23.89 10.59 0.82
N ILE A 383 22.56 10.59 0.81
CA ILE A 383 21.74 11.50 1.61
C ILE A 383 21.29 10.79 2.87
N HIS A 384 21.48 11.47 3.99
CA HIS A 384 21.13 10.97 5.31
C HIS A 384 20.24 12.00 6.00
N LEU A 385 19.13 11.55 6.60
CA LEU A 385 18.32 12.40 7.45
C LEU A 385 19.11 12.66 8.74
N ASN A 386 19.32 13.95 9.04
CA ASN A 386 20.11 14.40 10.18
C ASN A 386 19.22 14.72 11.38
N ASN A 387 18.17 15.52 11.16
CA ASN A 387 17.19 15.81 12.21
C ASN A 387 15.82 16.22 11.65
N ILE A 388 14.81 16.11 12.51
CA ILE A 388 13.45 16.62 12.29
C ILE A 388 13.14 17.62 13.41
N ASN A 389 12.73 18.82 13.03
CA ASN A 389 12.23 19.83 13.96
C ASN A 389 10.72 19.92 13.80
N VAL A 390 10.00 19.47 14.81
CA VAL A 390 8.54 19.45 14.84
C VAL A 390 8.07 20.62 15.71
N ASN A 391 7.40 21.60 15.12
CA ASN A 391 6.72 22.66 15.85
C ASN A 391 5.21 22.47 15.71
N TYR A 392 4.48 22.39 16.82
CA TYR A 392 3.03 22.23 16.83
C TYR A 392 2.43 22.76 18.15
N PHE A 393 1.42 23.63 18.07
CA PHE A 393 0.69 24.19 19.23
C PHE A 393 1.61 24.75 20.33
N GLY A 394 2.55 25.63 19.96
CA GLY A 394 3.55 26.17 20.90
C GLY A 394 4.59 25.17 21.45
N LYS A 395 4.56 23.90 21.06
CA LYS A 395 5.61 22.92 21.38
C LYS A 395 6.67 22.83 20.28
N THR A 396 7.87 22.48 20.70
CA THR A 396 8.95 22.06 19.81
C THR A 396 9.48 20.69 20.23
N GLU A 397 9.60 19.77 19.27
CA GLU A 397 10.34 18.52 19.43
C GLU A 397 11.48 18.50 18.41
N ASN A 398 12.69 18.21 18.87
CA ASN A 398 13.84 17.98 18.00
C ASN A 398 14.22 16.50 18.04
N ILE A 399 14.22 15.86 16.88
CA ILE A 399 14.54 14.45 16.71
C ILE A 399 15.83 14.36 15.90
N VAL A 400 16.92 13.95 16.52
CA VAL A 400 18.25 13.87 15.92
C VAL A 400 18.60 12.42 15.63
N PHE A 401 19.03 12.16 14.40
CA PHE A 401 19.43 10.86 13.88
C PHE A 401 20.95 10.82 13.79
N ASN A 402 21.60 10.17 14.77
CA ASN A 402 23.05 10.03 14.74
C ASN A 402 23.41 8.77 13.97
N GLN A 403 24.07 8.95 12.84
CA GLN A 403 24.47 7.87 11.95
C GLN A 403 26.00 7.79 11.87
N LEU A 404 26.54 6.57 11.85
CA LEU A 404 27.98 6.31 11.82
C LEU A 404 28.38 5.45 10.62
N PRO A 405 29.51 5.75 9.96
CA PRO A 405 30.08 4.89 8.94
C PRO A 405 30.75 3.66 9.60
N LEU A 406 30.21 2.46 9.36
CA LEU A 406 30.79 1.19 9.81
C LEU A 406 31.08 0.29 8.61
N GLY A 407 32.20 -0.45 8.60
CA GLY A 407 32.54 -1.41 7.54
C GLY A 407 33.90 -1.17 6.87
N GLY A 408 34.80 -0.44 7.51
CA GLY A 408 36.15 -0.19 7.03
C GLY A 408 36.16 0.69 5.77
N THR A 409 36.94 0.30 4.75
CA THR A 409 37.05 1.07 3.50
C THR A 409 35.78 1.04 2.65
N ASN A 410 34.91 0.07 2.87
CA ASN A 410 33.63 -0.08 2.17
C ASN A 410 32.47 0.11 3.15
N TYR A 411 32.59 1.09 4.03
CA TYR A 411 31.59 1.34 5.06
C TYR A 411 30.19 1.55 4.48
N ARG A 412 29.18 1.35 5.32
CA ARG A 412 27.80 1.80 5.15
C ARG A 412 27.43 2.66 6.34
N TYR A 413 26.45 3.54 6.20
CA TYR A 413 25.92 4.27 7.34
C TYR A 413 24.95 3.40 8.15
N PHE A 414 25.09 3.43 9.47
CA PHE A 414 24.21 2.76 10.42
C PHE A 414 23.67 3.77 11.43
N MET A 415 22.43 3.60 11.88
CA MET A 415 21.86 4.40 12.95
C MET A 415 22.52 4.01 14.28
N GLU A 416 23.31 4.90 14.88
CA GLU A 416 23.91 4.66 16.21
C GLU A 416 22.91 5.01 17.31
N SER A 417 22.24 6.14 17.18
CA SER A 417 21.27 6.60 18.17
C SER A 417 20.25 7.56 17.58
N LEU A 418 19.07 7.58 18.22
CA LEU A 418 18.02 8.55 17.95
C LEU A 418 17.75 9.32 19.23
N LEU A 419 17.95 10.64 19.22
CA LEU A 419 17.63 11.51 20.35
C LEU A 419 16.35 12.27 20.04
N LYS A 420 15.31 12.04 20.83
CA LYS A 420 14.08 12.80 20.80
C LYS A 420 14.06 13.71 22.03
N ASN A 421 14.40 14.97 21.87
CA ASN A 421 14.74 15.87 22.98
C ASN A 421 15.79 15.19 23.90
N ASP A 422 15.48 14.95 25.17
CA ASP A 422 16.38 14.28 26.12
C ASP A 422 16.25 12.73 26.12
N GLN A 423 15.35 12.16 25.32
CA GLN A 423 15.11 10.72 25.24
C GLN A 423 15.99 10.07 24.19
N LYS A 424 16.95 9.22 24.60
CA LYS A 424 17.88 8.55 23.70
C LYS A 424 17.52 7.08 23.49
N TYR A 425 17.37 6.69 22.23
CA TYR A 425 17.46 5.31 21.76
C TYR A 425 18.89 5.05 21.30
N SER A 426 19.42 3.84 21.51
CA SER A 426 20.75 3.44 21.01
C SER A 426 20.69 2.06 20.40
N PHE A 427 21.45 1.87 19.33
CA PHE A 427 21.38 0.68 18.48
C PHE A 427 22.77 0.05 18.32
N GLU A 428 22.83 -1.28 18.42
CA GLU A 428 24.03 -2.06 18.17
C GLU A 428 23.74 -3.09 17.07
N TYR A 429 24.76 -3.44 16.28
CA TYR A 429 24.64 -4.37 15.15
C TYR A 429 25.71 -5.46 15.19
N TYR A 430 25.46 -6.57 14.51
CA TYR A 430 26.44 -7.65 14.36
C TYR A 430 27.39 -7.40 13.19
N LYS A 431 28.69 -7.68 13.38
CA LYS A 431 29.72 -7.84 12.33
C LYS A 431 29.77 -6.70 11.30
N THR A 432 29.91 -5.47 11.80
CA THR A 432 29.98 -4.25 10.98
C THR A 432 31.40 -3.76 10.73
N ASP A 433 32.45 -4.47 11.15
CA ASP A 433 33.83 -3.95 11.09
C ASP A 433 34.40 -3.90 9.66
N ASN A 434 34.16 -4.94 8.86
CA ASN A 434 34.71 -5.08 7.49
C ASN A 434 33.62 -5.55 6.54
N LEU A 435 33.07 -4.63 5.76
CA LEU A 435 32.01 -4.93 4.79
C LEU A 435 32.59 -5.07 3.36
N PRO A 436 31.97 -5.90 2.50
CA PRO A 436 32.31 -5.98 1.10
C PRO A 436 31.91 -4.69 0.36
N ASN A 437 32.59 -4.43 -0.74
CA ASN A 437 32.19 -3.36 -1.65
C ASN A 437 30.89 -3.75 -2.38
N LYS A 438 30.06 -2.74 -2.68
CA LYS A 438 28.73 -2.90 -3.29
C LYS A 438 28.69 -3.59 -4.65
N TYR A 439 29.81 -3.63 -5.36
CA TYR A 439 29.93 -4.25 -6.68
C TYR A 439 30.37 -5.72 -6.62
N TRP A 440 30.50 -6.31 -5.42
CA TRP A 440 31.00 -7.67 -5.24
C TRP A 440 29.87 -8.70 -5.28
N ASN A 441 30.19 -9.86 -5.85
CA ASN A 441 29.23 -10.95 -6.03
C ASN A 441 29.34 -12.06 -4.98
N GLY A 442 30.04 -11.84 -3.86
CA GLY A 442 30.25 -12.81 -2.78
C GLY A 442 28.98 -13.14 -1.96
N VAL A 443 27.89 -13.47 -2.64
CA VAL A 443 26.60 -13.81 -2.07
C VAL A 443 26.34 -15.31 -2.17
N ASN A 444 25.53 -15.82 -1.27
CA ASN A 444 24.99 -17.16 -1.31
C ASN A 444 23.85 -17.27 -2.35
N GLY A 445 23.28 -18.47 -2.52
CA GLY A 445 22.18 -18.73 -3.46
C GLY A 445 20.88 -17.97 -3.17
N TYR A 446 20.80 -17.24 -2.05
CA TYR A 446 19.67 -16.40 -1.64
C TYR A 446 19.95 -14.89 -1.75
N GLY A 447 21.12 -14.51 -2.28
CA GLY A 447 21.51 -13.11 -2.47
C GLY A 447 22.14 -12.43 -1.26
N PHE A 448 22.39 -13.15 -0.14
CA PHE A 448 23.02 -12.56 1.04
C PHE A 448 24.52 -12.83 1.08
N TRP A 449 25.29 -11.89 1.63
CA TRP A 449 26.73 -12.00 1.76
C TRP A 449 27.15 -13.28 2.48
N ASN A 450 28.15 -13.97 1.92
CA ASN A 450 28.63 -15.25 2.46
C ASN A 450 29.93 -15.13 3.27
N GLY A 451 30.39 -13.89 3.55
CA GLY A 451 31.66 -13.62 4.24
C GLY A 451 32.90 -13.65 3.33
N THR A 452 32.75 -13.92 2.04
CA THR A 452 33.86 -14.07 1.09
C THR A 452 33.73 -13.13 -0.11
N GLN A 453 34.74 -13.17 -0.96
CA GLN A 453 34.83 -12.42 -2.22
C GLN A 453 34.23 -13.16 -3.43
N TYR A 454 33.95 -14.46 -3.30
CA TYR A 454 33.53 -15.32 -4.39
C TYR A 454 32.09 -15.79 -4.22
N SER A 455 31.32 -15.79 -5.31
CA SER A 455 29.98 -16.42 -5.35
C SER A 455 30.14 -17.93 -5.28
N GLY A 456 29.31 -18.61 -4.48
CA GLY A 456 29.34 -20.07 -4.42
C GLY A 456 28.62 -20.66 -3.22
N ILE A 457 28.42 -21.98 -3.26
CA ILE A 457 27.74 -22.77 -2.23
C ILE A 457 28.64 -22.95 -0.98
N GLY A 458 29.95 -22.68 -1.09
CA GLY A 458 30.89 -22.62 0.03
C GLY A 458 30.70 -21.34 0.83
N SER A 459 29.78 -21.35 1.77
CA SER A 459 29.43 -20.20 2.62
C SER A 459 30.13 -20.28 3.98
N ASN A 460 30.58 -19.14 4.50
CA ASN A 460 30.97 -19.06 5.90
C ASN A 460 29.72 -18.79 6.75
N LYS A 461 29.32 -19.78 7.57
CA LYS A 461 28.17 -19.69 8.49
C LYS A 461 28.30 -18.53 9.49
N ASP A 462 29.52 -18.04 9.71
CA ASP A 462 29.81 -16.97 10.65
C ASP A 462 29.32 -15.60 10.15
N TYR A 463 28.65 -15.45 9.01
CA TYR A 463 28.24 -14.14 8.49
C TYR A 463 26.74 -13.98 8.23
N ILE A 464 25.90 -14.93 8.62
CA ILE A 464 24.43 -14.87 8.40
C ILE A 464 23.75 -13.66 9.06
N ASP A 465 24.29 -13.22 10.19
CA ASP A 465 23.81 -12.16 11.06
C ASP A 465 24.53 -10.83 10.77
N ALA A 466 25.41 -10.79 9.77
CA ALA A 466 26.12 -9.57 9.43
C ALA A 466 25.13 -8.41 9.22
N THR A 467 25.45 -7.26 9.81
CA THR A 467 24.67 -6.02 9.79
C THR A 467 23.30 -6.06 10.47
N LEU A 468 22.86 -7.22 11.00
CA LEU A 468 21.56 -7.32 11.66
C LEU A 468 21.55 -6.56 12.99
N LEU A 469 20.38 -6.00 13.32
CA LEU A 469 20.17 -5.32 14.60
C LEU A 469 20.36 -6.30 15.75
N LYS A 470 21.32 -6.02 16.62
CA LYS A 470 21.69 -6.83 17.79
C LYS A 470 20.95 -6.38 19.03
N LYS A 471 20.90 -5.07 19.28
CA LYS A 471 20.34 -4.53 20.53
C LYS A 471 19.74 -3.15 20.32
N ILE A 472 18.63 -2.90 20.99
CA ILE A 472 18.06 -1.56 21.19
C ILE A 472 18.10 -1.25 22.68
N THR A 473 18.66 -0.11 23.06
CA THR A 473 18.50 0.45 24.39
C THR A 473 17.49 1.58 24.33
N TYR A 474 16.48 1.53 25.19
CA TYR A 474 15.36 2.47 25.22
C TYR A 474 15.65 3.65 26.16
N PRO A 475 14.96 4.80 26.00
CA PRO A 475 15.10 5.96 26.90
C PRO A 475 14.85 5.64 28.38
N THR A 476 14.01 4.64 28.66
CA THR A 476 13.71 4.14 30.01
C THR A 476 14.85 3.33 30.64
N LYS A 477 15.99 3.19 29.94
CA LYS A 477 17.16 2.37 30.29
C LYS A 477 16.95 0.86 30.18
N GLY A 478 15.74 0.39 29.89
CA GLY A 478 15.49 -0.97 29.44
C GLY A 478 16.12 -1.25 28.07
N TYR A 479 16.18 -2.51 27.65
CA TYR A 479 16.72 -2.88 26.33
C TYR A 479 16.07 -4.14 25.76
N SER A 480 16.19 -4.31 24.45
CA SER A 480 15.89 -5.56 23.74
C SER A 480 17.14 -6.07 23.03
N ILE A 481 17.48 -7.35 23.19
CA ILE A 481 18.54 -8.04 22.44
C ILE A 481 17.89 -9.04 21.47
N PHE A 482 18.39 -9.09 20.24
CA PHE A 482 17.95 -9.99 19.19
C PHE A 482 19.10 -10.93 18.84
N ASN A 483 18.84 -12.23 18.95
CA ASN A 483 19.81 -13.27 18.62
C ASN A 483 19.32 -14.04 17.40
N TYR A 484 20.23 -14.32 16.47
CA TYR A 484 19.91 -14.97 15.21
C TYR A 484 20.59 -16.34 15.11
N GLU A 485 20.00 -17.22 14.32
CA GLU A 485 20.58 -18.53 13.99
C GLU A 485 20.49 -18.83 12.49
N ASN A 486 21.21 -19.86 12.06
CA ASN A 486 21.09 -20.37 10.70
C ASN A 486 19.67 -20.88 10.47
N SER A 487 19.08 -20.48 9.36
CA SER A 487 17.87 -21.11 8.87
C SER A 487 18.14 -22.57 8.51
N ASP A 488 17.09 -23.38 8.52
CA ASP A 488 17.07 -24.71 7.93
C ASP A 488 15.77 -24.87 7.13
N TYR A 489 15.70 -25.91 6.31
CA TYR A 489 14.48 -26.28 5.58
C TYR A 489 14.38 -27.80 5.50
N SER A 490 13.19 -28.34 5.26
CA SER A 490 13.00 -29.78 5.00
C SER A 490 12.37 -30.05 3.64
N LYS A 491 12.02 -28.98 2.91
CA LYS A 491 11.38 -29.05 1.60
C LYS A 491 11.91 -27.99 0.65
N ILE A 492 11.85 -28.31 -0.64
CA ILE A 492 12.16 -27.40 -1.73
C ILE A 492 10.96 -27.30 -2.66
N SER A 493 10.61 -26.08 -3.06
CA SER A 493 9.65 -25.83 -4.13
C SER A 493 10.34 -26.09 -5.47
N THR A 494 9.80 -27.02 -6.25
CA THR A 494 10.31 -27.42 -7.56
C THR A 494 9.17 -27.64 -8.55
N ILE A 495 9.50 -27.98 -9.78
CA ILE A 495 8.57 -28.32 -10.85
C ILE A 495 8.79 -29.78 -11.19
N SER A 496 7.73 -30.56 -11.42
CA SER A 496 7.86 -31.95 -11.87
C SER A 496 8.73 -32.04 -13.13
N SER A 497 9.55 -33.07 -13.25
CA SER A 497 10.48 -33.24 -14.37
C SER A 497 9.80 -33.75 -15.65
N ALA A 498 8.51 -34.09 -15.59
CA ALA A 498 7.73 -34.61 -16.70
C ALA A 498 6.34 -33.94 -16.76
N PRO A 499 5.75 -33.83 -17.97
CA PRO A 499 4.40 -33.31 -18.14
C PRO A 499 3.34 -34.12 -17.36
N PRO A 500 2.33 -33.47 -16.76
CA PRO A 500 2.18 -32.03 -16.66
C PRO A 500 3.18 -31.44 -15.65
N PHE A 501 3.94 -30.42 -16.07
CA PHE A 501 4.95 -29.71 -15.28
C PHE A 501 4.30 -28.95 -14.12
N THR A 502 4.06 -29.67 -13.02
CA THR A 502 3.29 -29.19 -11.86
C THR A 502 4.23 -28.69 -10.77
N PRO A 503 3.99 -27.49 -10.21
CA PRO A 503 4.72 -27.01 -9.04
C PRO A 503 4.43 -27.89 -7.83
N GLN A 504 5.47 -28.30 -7.12
CA GLN A 504 5.38 -29.15 -5.94
C GLN A 504 6.45 -28.79 -4.93
N ALA A 505 6.09 -28.86 -3.64
CA ALA A 505 7.06 -28.85 -2.55
C ALA A 505 7.43 -30.29 -2.19
N ILE A 506 8.66 -30.69 -2.51
CA ILE A 506 9.14 -32.06 -2.27
C ILE A 506 10.03 -32.12 -1.04
N ASP A 507 10.03 -33.27 -0.36
CA ASP A 507 10.93 -33.52 0.75
C ASP A 507 12.38 -33.42 0.26
N TYR A 508 13.18 -32.71 1.03
CA TYR A 508 14.59 -32.51 0.81
C TYR A 508 15.29 -32.76 2.13
N ASN A 509 16.36 -33.55 2.11
CA ASN A 509 17.23 -33.68 3.27
C ASN A 509 18.43 -32.75 3.06
N PRO A 510 18.33 -31.45 3.37
CA PRO A 510 19.48 -30.58 3.21
C PRO A 510 20.53 -31.00 4.22
N ASN A 511 21.79 -30.99 3.80
CA ASN A 511 22.85 -30.77 4.77
C ASN A 511 22.60 -29.36 5.37
N PRO A 512 22.46 -29.23 6.70
CA PRO A 512 22.26 -27.93 7.36
C PRO A 512 23.36 -26.90 7.04
N ALA A 513 24.48 -27.36 6.47
CA ALA A 513 25.51 -26.47 5.93
C ALA A 513 25.10 -25.63 4.71
N TYR A 514 24.00 -25.94 4.03
CA TYR A 514 23.59 -25.24 2.79
C TYR A 514 22.50 -24.18 2.99
N ALA A 515 21.89 -24.10 4.17
CA ALA A 515 20.93 -23.05 4.49
C ALA A 515 21.70 -21.86 5.11
N THR A 516 21.95 -20.85 4.29
CA THR A 516 22.89 -19.76 4.58
C THR A 516 22.20 -18.43 4.86
N THR A 517 20.93 -18.50 5.27
CA THR A 517 20.11 -17.33 5.64
C THR A 517 19.94 -17.25 7.15
N SER A 518 19.78 -16.05 7.68
CA SER A 518 19.49 -15.82 9.09
C SER A 518 17.99 -15.92 9.38
N ARG A 519 17.65 -16.35 10.60
CA ARG A 519 16.34 -16.19 11.22
C ARG A 519 16.48 -15.82 12.69
N ILE A 520 15.46 -15.19 13.28
CA ILE A 520 15.42 -14.88 14.71
C ILE A 520 15.40 -16.17 15.54
N ALA A 521 16.32 -16.30 16.49
CA ALA A 521 16.41 -17.44 17.41
C ALA A 521 15.76 -17.11 18.75
N SER A 522 16.09 -15.93 19.29
CA SER A 522 15.51 -15.44 20.55
C SER A 522 15.52 -13.93 20.63
N LYS A 523 14.64 -13.41 21.49
CA LYS A 523 14.56 -12.02 21.90
C LYS A 523 14.64 -11.95 23.42
N ILE A 524 15.46 -11.04 23.94
CA ILE A 524 15.57 -10.76 25.38
C ILE A 524 15.10 -9.34 25.62
N ASP A 525 14.01 -9.16 26.36
CA ASP A 525 13.50 -7.86 26.78
C ASP A 525 13.87 -7.61 28.26
N PHE A 526 14.50 -6.48 28.56
CA PHE A 526 14.81 -6.03 29.92
C PHE A 526 14.08 -4.72 30.20
N ASP A 527 13.25 -4.69 31.25
CA ASP A 527 12.43 -3.52 31.61
C ASP A 527 13.10 -2.57 32.62
N GLY A 528 14.36 -2.81 32.96
CA GLY A 528 15.08 -2.10 34.04
C GLY A 528 15.17 -2.91 35.34
N GLN A 529 14.35 -3.94 35.51
CA GLN A 529 14.33 -4.80 36.69
C GLN A 529 14.41 -6.29 36.34
N ASN A 530 13.60 -6.74 35.38
CA ASN A 530 13.45 -8.15 35.01
C ASN A 530 13.81 -8.36 33.53
N SER A 531 14.33 -9.55 33.23
CA SER A 531 14.58 -10.01 31.87
C SER A 531 13.54 -11.06 31.46
N TYR A 532 12.97 -10.89 30.27
CA TYR A 532 12.03 -11.82 29.65
C TYR A 532 12.67 -12.37 28.38
N ILE A 533 12.77 -13.70 28.29
CA ILE A 533 13.36 -14.37 27.13
C ILE A 533 12.25 -15.04 26.34
N THR A 534 12.17 -14.69 25.06
CA THR A 534 11.30 -15.31 24.06
C THR A 534 12.16 -16.11 23.09
N ASN A 535 11.88 -17.40 22.92
CA ASN A 535 12.57 -18.29 21.99
C ASN A 535 11.66 -18.65 20.82
N TYR A 536 12.22 -18.71 19.61
CA TYR A 536 11.51 -19.03 18.37
C TYR A 536 11.96 -20.40 17.84
N THR A 537 11.02 -21.32 17.63
CA THR A 537 11.30 -22.66 17.10
C THR A 537 10.59 -22.87 15.76
N TYR A 538 11.31 -23.40 14.76
CA TYR A 538 10.84 -23.57 13.38
C TYR A 538 10.74 -25.04 12.98
N LYS A 539 9.98 -25.82 13.75
CA LYS A 539 9.89 -27.28 13.59
C LYS A 539 8.46 -27.73 13.35
N LEU A 540 8.32 -28.76 12.53
CA LEU A 540 7.11 -29.54 12.35
C LEU A 540 6.96 -30.57 13.47
N ALA A 541 5.78 -31.19 13.59
CA ALA A 541 5.48 -32.22 14.60
C ALA A 541 6.43 -33.44 14.55
N ASN A 542 7.06 -33.72 13.40
CA ASN A 542 8.05 -34.78 13.23
C ASN A 542 9.50 -34.32 13.52
N ASN A 543 9.68 -33.15 14.13
CA ASN A 543 10.97 -32.47 14.39
C ASN A 543 11.78 -32.08 13.14
N ALA A 544 11.26 -32.26 11.92
CA ALA A 544 11.85 -31.68 10.72
C ALA A 544 11.68 -30.16 10.74
N SER A 545 12.53 -29.44 10.00
CA SER A 545 12.36 -28.00 9.80
C SER A 545 11.01 -27.68 9.14
N SER A 546 10.34 -26.62 9.58
CA SER A 546 9.17 -26.05 8.89
C SER A 546 9.55 -25.17 7.69
N GLY A 547 10.85 -24.98 7.45
CA GLY A 547 11.35 -24.20 6.33
C GLY A 547 11.09 -24.86 4.98
N ILE A 548 10.67 -24.06 4.00
CA ILE A 548 10.56 -24.43 2.59
C ILE A 548 11.39 -23.45 1.76
N SER A 549 12.27 -23.97 0.92
CA SER A 549 13.09 -23.16 0.00
C SER A 549 12.39 -23.00 -1.36
N GLY A 550 12.04 -21.77 -1.74
CA GLY A 550 11.40 -21.45 -3.03
C GLY A 550 11.92 -20.16 -3.67
N GLY A 551 13.21 -19.87 -3.46
CA GLY A 551 13.87 -18.60 -3.80
C GLY A 551 14.35 -17.85 -2.56
N LYS A 552 13.58 -17.91 -1.46
CA LYS A 552 13.99 -17.63 -0.08
C LYS A 552 13.45 -18.74 0.82
N ILE A 553 14.06 -18.93 2.00
CA ILE A 553 13.50 -19.84 3.01
C ILE A 553 12.34 -19.14 3.71
N LYS A 554 11.19 -19.81 3.76
CA LYS A 554 9.99 -19.37 4.47
C LYS A 554 9.49 -20.47 5.39
N PHE A 555 8.88 -20.10 6.52
CA PHE A 555 8.54 -21.05 7.58
C PHE A 555 7.04 -21.26 7.70
N SER A 556 6.58 -22.49 7.48
CA SER A 556 5.16 -22.82 7.55
C SER A 556 4.62 -22.96 8.97
N GLN A 557 5.51 -23.17 9.95
CA GLN A 557 5.18 -23.27 11.36
C GLN A 557 6.26 -22.61 12.22
N VAL A 558 5.83 -21.81 13.21
CA VAL A 558 6.72 -21.14 14.17
C VAL A 558 6.12 -21.25 15.57
N THR A 559 6.93 -21.61 16.55
CA THR A 559 6.55 -21.60 17.97
C THR A 559 7.29 -20.48 18.68
N GLU A 560 6.55 -19.53 19.26
CA GLU A 560 7.06 -18.48 20.13
C GLU A 560 6.89 -18.90 21.58
N ASN A 561 7.97 -19.14 22.31
CA ASN A 561 7.94 -19.56 23.71
C ASN A 561 8.45 -18.44 24.62
N ILE A 562 7.59 -17.93 25.49
CA ILE A 562 7.92 -16.88 26.46
C ILE A 562 8.16 -17.53 27.81
N SER A 563 9.39 -17.38 28.32
CA SER A 563 9.83 -17.99 29.58
C SER A 563 8.84 -17.67 30.72
N ASN A 564 8.34 -18.71 31.39
CA ASN A 564 7.35 -18.65 32.48
C ASN A 564 5.95 -18.10 32.13
N LYS A 565 5.62 -17.88 30.85
CA LYS A 565 4.29 -17.41 30.41
C LYS A 565 3.56 -18.37 29.46
N GLY A 566 4.25 -19.37 28.93
CA GLY A 566 3.70 -20.32 27.96
C GLY A 566 4.21 -20.07 26.54
N TYR A 567 3.55 -20.65 25.55
CA TYR A 567 3.98 -20.54 24.16
C TYR A 567 2.80 -20.40 23.18
N THR A 568 3.10 -19.83 22.02
CA THR A 568 2.15 -19.69 20.91
C THR A 568 2.69 -20.40 19.68
N GLU A 569 1.88 -21.25 19.04
CA GLU A 569 2.19 -21.86 17.75
C GLU A 569 1.44 -21.12 16.64
N TYR A 570 2.16 -20.77 15.58
CA TYR A 570 1.65 -20.13 14.37
C TYR A 570 1.83 -21.07 13.19
N PHE A 571 0.82 -21.17 12.34
CA PHE A 571 0.85 -21.96 11.11
C PHE A 571 0.46 -21.06 9.95
N PHE A 572 1.26 -21.08 8.89
CA PHE A 572 1.14 -20.15 7.77
C PHE A 572 0.82 -20.88 6.47
N SER A 573 0.14 -20.21 5.56
CA SER A 573 0.05 -20.65 4.17
C SER A 573 1.43 -20.62 3.52
N ASP A 574 1.73 -21.62 2.71
CA ASP A 574 3.07 -21.86 2.18
C ASP A 574 3.02 -22.45 0.75
N TYR A 575 4.15 -22.96 0.25
CA TYR A 575 4.23 -23.59 -1.08
C TYR A 575 3.48 -24.93 -1.18
N ILE A 576 3.07 -25.54 -0.07
CA ILE A 576 2.27 -26.78 -0.04
C ILE A 576 0.78 -26.43 -0.08
N THR A 577 0.34 -25.48 0.76
CA THR A 577 -1.08 -25.09 0.82
C THR A 577 -1.47 -24.23 -0.37
N ASN A 578 -0.56 -23.39 -0.85
CA ASN A 578 -0.77 -22.45 -1.95
C ASN A 578 0.41 -22.57 -2.95
N PRO A 579 0.52 -23.72 -3.65
CA PRO A 579 1.54 -23.92 -4.66
C PRO A 579 1.36 -22.92 -5.81
N ASP A 580 2.45 -22.60 -6.48
CA ASP A 580 2.39 -21.85 -7.73
C ASP A 580 1.53 -22.62 -8.75
N VAL A 581 0.92 -21.91 -9.69
CA VAL A 581 0.01 -22.52 -10.68
C VAL A 581 0.55 -22.31 -12.09
N ASN A 582 0.36 -23.30 -12.95
CA ASN A 582 0.60 -23.14 -14.37
C ASN A 582 -0.68 -22.63 -15.03
N SER A 583 -0.81 -21.32 -15.17
CA SER A 583 -1.97 -20.66 -15.83
C SER A 583 -1.65 -20.21 -17.26
N ALA A 584 -0.50 -20.60 -17.80
CA ALA A 584 -0.04 -20.18 -19.12
C ALA A 584 -0.51 -21.13 -20.23
N ARG A 585 -1.15 -20.58 -21.28
CA ARG A 585 -1.40 -21.29 -22.55
C ARG A 585 -0.30 -20.98 -23.54
N ASN A 586 0.31 -22.02 -24.11
CA ASN A 586 1.32 -21.89 -25.16
C ASN A 586 0.69 -22.05 -26.54
N TYR A 587 1.03 -21.15 -27.46
CA TYR A 587 0.67 -21.20 -28.87
C TYR A 587 1.94 -21.32 -29.69
N ASN A 588 2.07 -22.42 -30.43
CA ASN A 588 3.24 -22.68 -31.28
C ASN A 588 2.77 -23.09 -32.68
N TYR A 589 3.15 -22.33 -33.70
CA TYR A 589 2.66 -22.52 -35.06
C TYR A 589 3.32 -23.69 -35.80
N THR A 590 4.37 -24.32 -35.26
CA THR A 590 5.12 -25.36 -36.00
C THR A 590 5.52 -26.61 -35.20
N THR A 591 5.63 -26.60 -33.86
CA THR A 591 5.92 -27.82 -33.06
C THR A 591 5.49 -27.66 -31.59
N ASN A 592 4.86 -28.66 -30.95
CA ASN A 592 4.53 -28.60 -29.51
C ASN A 592 5.79 -28.62 -28.62
N ALA A 593 6.37 -27.45 -28.34
CA ALA A 593 7.36 -27.27 -27.27
C ALA A 593 6.69 -26.58 -26.07
N TYR A 594 6.64 -27.28 -24.93
CA TYR A 594 6.13 -26.73 -23.67
C TYR A 594 7.20 -25.84 -23.03
N ILE A 595 6.93 -24.54 -22.90
CA ILE A 595 7.69 -23.65 -22.00
C ILE A 595 6.90 -23.53 -20.70
N ASN A 596 7.58 -23.68 -19.56
CA ASN A 596 6.98 -23.65 -18.22
C ASN A 596 6.95 -22.21 -17.69
N HIS A 597 5.85 -21.51 -17.89
CA HIS A 597 5.60 -20.23 -17.21
C HIS A 597 4.74 -20.46 -15.97
N LEU A 598 5.37 -20.44 -14.80
CA LEU A 598 4.66 -20.55 -13.53
C LEU A 598 4.19 -19.19 -13.05
N GLN A 599 2.95 -19.14 -12.63
CA GLN A 599 2.39 -18.01 -11.92
C GLN A 599 2.67 -18.13 -10.42
N GLY A 600 3.51 -17.24 -9.91
CA GLY A 600 3.80 -17.16 -8.47
C GLY A 600 2.58 -16.75 -7.64
N ARG A 601 2.19 -17.55 -6.64
CA ARG A 601 1.12 -17.23 -5.67
C ARG A 601 1.66 -16.66 -4.35
N HIS A 602 2.71 -15.84 -4.43
CA HIS A 602 3.39 -15.30 -3.25
C HIS A 602 2.48 -14.46 -2.34
N TYR A 603 1.51 -13.74 -2.90
CA TYR A 603 0.53 -12.92 -2.16
C TYR A 603 -0.47 -13.75 -1.32
N GLU A 604 -0.53 -15.06 -1.55
CA GLU A 604 -1.39 -15.98 -0.80
C GLU A 604 -0.65 -16.69 0.33
N ARG A 605 0.68 -16.60 0.34
CA ARG A 605 1.55 -17.26 1.32
C ARG A 605 1.86 -16.33 2.49
N GLY A 606 2.22 -16.90 3.63
CA GLY A 606 2.46 -16.16 4.88
C GLY A 606 1.19 -15.68 5.59
N LYS A 607 0.00 -16.08 5.13
CA LYS A 607 -1.25 -15.84 5.85
C LYS A 607 -1.38 -16.84 6.99
N LEU A 608 -1.85 -16.39 8.15
CA LEU A 608 -2.00 -17.22 9.33
C LEU A 608 -3.17 -18.20 9.12
N LEU A 609 -2.91 -19.49 8.94
CA LEU A 609 -3.94 -20.54 8.81
C LEU A 609 -4.42 -21.05 10.17
N LYS A 610 -3.54 -21.00 11.18
CA LYS A 610 -3.85 -21.46 12.53
C LYS A 610 -2.97 -20.78 13.56
N LYS A 611 -3.52 -20.50 14.74
CA LYS A 611 -2.77 -20.02 15.92
C LYS A 611 -3.24 -20.78 17.16
N LYS A 612 -2.31 -21.21 18.01
CA LYS A 612 -2.63 -21.89 19.28
C LYS A 612 -1.86 -21.25 20.42
N GLU A 613 -2.53 -20.91 21.51
CA GLU A 613 -1.93 -20.28 22.69
C GLU A 613 -2.00 -21.24 23.88
N TYR A 614 -0.86 -21.49 24.52
CA TYR A 614 -0.73 -22.41 25.64
C TYR A 614 -0.21 -21.66 26.87
N ASP A 615 -0.60 -22.13 28.06
CA ASP A 615 -0.01 -21.68 29.32
C ASP A 615 1.36 -22.32 29.58
N SER A 616 2.00 -21.94 30.69
CA SER A 616 3.31 -22.49 31.10
C SER A 616 3.28 -23.98 31.48
N ASN A 617 2.10 -24.59 31.65
CA ASN A 617 1.92 -26.00 31.95
C ASN A 617 1.55 -26.83 30.69
N ASN A 618 1.70 -26.23 29.50
CA ASN A 618 1.31 -26.81 28.21
C ASN A 618 -0.20 -27.05 28.05
N LYS A 619 -1.04 -26.35 28.82
CA LYS A 619 -2.49 -26.37 28.64
C LYS A 619 -2.87 -25.40 27.51
N LEU A 620 -3.56 -25.90 26.48
CA LEU A 620 -4.12 -25.07 25.42
C LEU A 620 -5.20 -24.16 26.00
N LEU A 621 -5.03 -22.85 25.85
CA LEU A 621 -5.95 -21.81 26.31
C LEU A 621 -6.86 -21.34 25.18
N LYS A 622 -6.30 -21.19 23.98
CA LYS A 622 -7.01 -20.61 22.83
C LYS A 622 -6.51 -21.17 21.51
N GLU A 623 -7.42 -21.38 20.57
CA GLU A 623 -7.10 -21.79 19.20
C GLU A 623 -7.86 -20.92 18.19
N TYR A 624 -7.15 -20.50 17.15
CA TYR A 624 -7.68 -19.79 16.01
C TYR A 624 -7.45 -20.62 14.76
N GLN A 625 -8.45 -20.74 13.90
CA GLN A 625 -8.36 -21.40 12.60
C GLN A 625 -8.86 -20.43 11.54
N TYR A 626 -8.14 -20.32 10.44
CA TYR A 626 -8.42 -19.39 9.38
C TYR A 626 -8.46 -20.11 8.04
N GLU A 627 -9.46 -19.80 7.22
CA GLU A 627 -9.49 -20.19 5.82
C GLU A 627 -9.57 -18.93 4.97
N TYR A 628 -8.83 -18.92 3.88
CA TYR A 628 -8.77 -17.82 2.95
C TYR A 628 -9.20 -18.30 1.57
N GLN A 629 -9.75 -17.41 0.76
CA GLN A 629 -10.11 -17.70 -0.61
C GLN A 629 -9.39 -16.78 -1.58
N GLY A 630 -8.87 -17.40 -2.64
CA GLY A 630 -8.44 -16.71 -3.84
C GLY A 630 -9.66 -16.53 -4.73
N PHE A 631 -9.66 -15.44 -5.50
CA PHE A 631 -10.72 -15.21 -6.46
C PHE A 631 -10.42 -15.82 -7.82
N LEU A 632 -9.24 -16.42 -8.03
CA LEU A 632 -8.87 -17.12 -9.26
C LEU A 632 -9.74 -18.36 -9.49
N ARG A 633 -10.69 -18.25 -10.42
CA ARG A 633 -11.47 -19.41 -10.90
C ARG A 633 -10.61 -20.31 -11.80
N PRO A 634 -10.86 -21.64 -11.78
CA PRO A 634 -10.28 -22.55 -12.76
C PRO A 634 -10.57 -22.08 -14.18
N GLU A 635 -9.60 -22.23 -15.08
CA GLU A 635 -9.72 -21.81 -16.48
C GLU A 635 -10.97 -22.34 -17.19
N SER A 636 -11.37 -23.58 -16.88
CA SER A 636 -12.57 -24.23 -17.42
C SER A 636 -13.86 -23.48 -17.10
N GLU A 637 -13.85 -22.64 -16.06
CA GLU A 637 -14.97 -21.77 -15.68
C GLU A 637 -14.84 -20.36 -16.27
N LEU A 638 -13.64 -20.00 -16.75
CA LEU A 638 -13.32 -18.71 -17.32
C LEU A 638 -13.64 -18.60 -18.80
N VAL A 639 -13.79 -19.72 -19.52
CA VAL A 639 -14.03 -19.76 -20.98
C VAL A 639 -15.31 -20.56 -21.28
N ASP A 640 -16.32 -19.91 -21.83
CA ASP A 640 -17.51 -20.60 -22.35
C ASP A 640 -17.23 -21.15 -23.76
N LEU A 641 -17.00 -22.46 -23.86
CA LEU A 641 -16.61 -23.16 -25.09
C LEU A 641 -17.73 -23.29 -26.13
N ALA A 642 -18.97 -22.88 -25.82
CA ALA A 642 -20.13 -23.33 -26.58
C ALA A 642 -20.55 -22.46 -27.79
N LEU A 643 -20.08 -21.20 -27.95
CA LEU A 643 -20.61 -20.32 -29.00
C LEU A 643 -19.58 -19.37 -29.65
N ASN A 644 -19.52 -19.42 -30.99
CA ASN A 644 -18.65 -18.57 -31.82
C ASN A 644 -19.13 -17.10 -31.94
N ASN A 645 -20.41 -16.82 -31.68
CA ASN A 645 -21.03 -15.51 -31.95
C ASN A 645 -21.56 -14.82 -30.68
N CYS A 646 -20.99 -15.09 -29.52
CA CYS A 646 -21.60 -14.70 -28.26
C CYS A 646 -21.05 -13.36 -27.75
N THR A 647 -21.94 -12.36 -27.73
CA THR A 647 -21.69 -10.97 -27.30
C THR A 647 -21.52 -10.83 -25.78
N THR A 648 -21.73 -11.91 -25.03
CA THR A 648 -21.61 -11.99 -23.56
C THR A 648 -20.63 -13.06 -23.09
N CYS A 649 -19.80 -13.59 -24.00
CA CYS A 649 -18.94 -14.74 -23.71
C CYS A 649 -18.00 -14.43 -22.55
N LYS A 650 -18.03 -15.31 -21.55
CA LYS A 650 -17.19 -15.28 -20.36
C LYS A 650 -15.73 -15.34 -20.81
N ILE A 651 -15.13 -14.16 -20.97
CA ILE A 651 -13.85 -13.73 -20.41
C ILE A 651 -14.02 -12.23 -20.10
N SER A 652 -15.15 -11.88 -19.47
CA SER A 652 -15.46 -10.51 -19.04
C SER A 652 -15.12 -10.28 -17.58
N ASP A 653 -14.58 -11.28 -16.89
CA ASP A 653 -14.36 -11.20 -15.45
C ASP A 653 -13.41 -10.04 -15.15
N GLU A 654 -13.95 -9.00 -14.50
CA GLU A 654 -13.20 -7.82 -14.05
C GLU A 654 -12.17 -8.20 -12.96
N ASN A 655 -12.20 -9.45 -12.49
CA ASN A 655 -11.39 -9.95 -11.37
C ASN A 655 -9.98 -10.40 -11.79
N TYR A 656 -9.75 -10.59 -13.09
CA TYR A 656 -8.45 -11.05 -13.60
C TYR A 656 -7.89 -10.11 -14.63
N TYR A 657 -6.57 -10.02 -14.54
CA TYR A 657 -5.74 -9.54 -15.59
C TYR A 657 -5.49 -10.65 -16.60
N VAL A 658 -5.65 -10.37 -17.89
CA VAL A 658 -5.22 -11.27 -18.96
C VAL A 658 -4.07 -10.61 -19.69
N TYR A 659 -2.96 -11.33 -19.88
CA TYR A 659 -1.86 -10.87 -20.71
C TYR A 659 -1.38 -11.92 -21.71
N THR A 660 -0.77 -11.45 -22.78
CA THR A 660 -0.04 -12.24 -23.76
C THR A 660 1.40 -11.79 -23.69
N GLU A 661 2.32 -12.73 -23.79
CA GLU A 661 3.71 -12.44 -24.05
C GLU A 661 4.11 -13.19 -25.30
N VAL A 662 4.89 -12.51 -26.13
CA VAL A 662 5.33 -13.03 -27.40
C VAL A 662 6.74 -13.55 -27.17
N ASN A 663 7.01 -14.82 -27.50
CA ASN A 663 8.37 -15.31 -27.44
C ASN A 663 9.14 -14.74 -28.64
N GLU A 664 9.95 -13.74 -28.37
CA GLU A 664 10.60 -12.94 -29.39
C GLU A 664 11.82 -13.65 -30.04
N ASN A 665 12.31 -14.74 -29.44
CA ASN A 665 13.36 -15.60 -30.01
C ASN A 665 12.89 -16.41 -31.23
N HIS A 666 11.60 -16.34 -31.56
CA HIS A 666 10.97 -17.11 -32.62
C HIS A 666 10.23 -16.24 -33.63
N VAL A 667 10.75 -15.04 -33.89
CA VAL A 667 10.24 -14.11 -34.91
C VAL A 667 10.75 -14.50 -36.31
N GLN A 668 9.83 -14.82 -37.22
CA GLN A 668 10.10 -15.01 -38.64
C GLN A 668 9.29 -14.00 -39.45
N ASN A 669 9.92 -13.28 -40.39
CA ASN A 669 9.28 -12.24 -41.21
C ASN A 669 8.52 -11.15 -40.40
N GLY A 670 9.01 -10.79 -39.21
CA GLY A 670 8.37 -9.79 -38.35
C GLY A 670 7.18 -10.31 -37.52
N PHE A 671 6.94 -11.63 -37.52
CA PHE A 671 5.89 -12.28 -36.72
C PHE A 671 6.47 -13.35 -35.82
N SER A 672 6.09 -13.37 -34.54
CA SER A 672 6.47 -14.48 -33.68
C SER A 672 5.68 -15.74 -34.00
N THR A 673 6.40 -16.86 -34.07
CA THR A 673 5.85 -18.20 -34.24
C THR A 673 5.52 -18.87 -32.90
N ARG A 674 5.73 -18.16 -31.77
CA ARG A 674 5.44 -18.64 -30.41
C ARG A 674 4.90 -17.50 -29.52
N SER A 675 3.73 -17.68 -28.94
CA SER A 675 3.16 -16.76 -27.94
C SER A 675 2.60 -17.53 -26.76
N TYR A 676 2.51 -16.89 -25.61
CA TYR A 676 1.79 -17.45 -24.47
C TYR A 676 0.85 -16.45 -23.86
N THR A 677 -0.27 -16.94 -23.33
CA THR A 677 -1.24 -16.13 -22.60
C THR A 677 -1.36 -16.61 -21.17
N MET A 678 -1.51 -15.68 -20.24
CA MET A 678 -1.69 -16.00 -18.83
C MET A 678 -2.73 -15.06 -18.22
N TYR A 679 -3.49 -15.58 -17.26
CA TYR A 679 -4.40 -14.80 -16.44
C TYR A 679 -3.93 -14.77 -14.99
N ILE A 680 -3.98 -13.58 -14.38
CA ILE A 680 -3.49 -13.32 -13.02
C ILE A 680 -4.59 -12.63 -12.23
N PRO A 681 -4.88 -13.02 -10.97
CA PRO A 681 -5.85 -12.29 -10.16
C PRO A 681 -5.28 -10.94 -9.79
N VAL A 682 -6.14 -9.94 -9.88
CA VAL A 682 -5.78 -8.55 -9.59
C VAL A 682 -5.87 -8.26 -8.08
N ILE A 683 -6.28 -9.27 -7.31
CA ILE A 683 -6.95 -9.11 -6.01
C ILE A 683 -6.26 -9.95 -4.94
N PRO A 684 -6.25 -9.50 -3.67
CA PRO A 684 -5.68 -10.23 -2.54
C PRO A 684 -6.38 -11.56 -2.21
N TYR A 685 -5.65 -12.42 -1.50
CA TYR A 685 -6.18 -13.60 -0.83
C TYR A 685 -6.95 -13.17 0.43
N LEU A 686 -8.28 -13.28 0.42
CA LEU A 686 -9.15 -12.70 1.46
C LEU A 686 -9.62 -13.75 2.48
N LEU A 687 -9.84 -13.31 3.72
CA LEU A 687 -10.25 -14.17 4.83
C LEU A 687 -11.70 -14.63 4.64
N LYS A 688 -11.88 -15.91 4.32
CA LYS A 688 -13.19 -16.56 4.12
C LYS A 688 -13.81 -17.03 5.42
N LYS A 689 -13.02 -17.52 6.36
CA LYS A 689 -13.51 -18.09 7.61
C LYS A 689 -12.52 -17.89 8.74
N GLU A 690 -13.03 -17.57 9.91
CA GLU A 690 -12.30 -17.58 11.18
C GLU A 690 -13.08 -18.43 12.18
N LYS A 691 -12.40 -19.33 12.89
CA LYS A 691 -12.95 -20.04 14.04
C LYS A 691 -12.05 -19.84 15.23
N VAL A 692 -12.60 -19.27 16.30
CA VAL A 692 -11.92 -19.05 17.58
C VAL A 692 -12.50 -20.02 18.60
N ILE A 693 -11.64 -20.73 19.33
CA ILE A 693 -12.00 -21.70 20.36
C ILE A 693 -11.28 -21.29 21.65
N ASP A 694 -12.04 -20.95 22.69
CA ASP A 694 -11.54 -20.68 24.04
C ASP A 694 -11.73 -21.94 24.91
N TYR A 695 -10.68 -22.34 25.62
CA TYR A 695 -10.64 -23.52 26.48
C TYR A 695 -10.71 -23.09 27.96
N LEU A 696 -11.92 -22.90 28.48
CA LEU A 696 -12.18 -22.41 29.84
C LEU A 696 -12.57 -23.58 30.77
N ASN A 697 -11.71 -23.92 31.74
CA ASN A 697 -11.99 -24.97 32.74
C ASN A 697 -12.49 -26.29 32.11
N ASP A 698 -11.78 -26.75 31.07
CA ASP A 698 -12.04 -27.98 30.32
C ASP A 698 -13.35 -27.96 29.49
N LYS A 699 -13.99 -26.79 29.37
CA LYS A 699 -15.07 -26.53 28.41
C LYS A 699 -14.54 -25.76 27.20
N GLN A 700 -15.08 -26.07 26.03
CA GLN A 700 -14.79 -25.36 24.80
C GLN A 700 -15.93 -24.39 24.47
N VAL A 701 -15.59 -23.14 24.24
CA VAL A 701 -16.50 -22.13 23.69
C VAL A 701 -15.94 -21.71 22.35
N SER A 702 -16.73 -21.85 21.27
CA SER A 702 -16.27 -21.49 19.94
C SER A 702 -17.16 -20.46 19.26
N VAL A 703 -16.53 -19.53 18.55
CA VAL A 703 -17.18 -18.61 17.61
C VAL A 703 -16.63 -18.89 16.22
N GLU A 704 -17.50 -19.16 15.26
CA GLU A 704 -17.12 -19.33 13.86
C GLU A 704 -17.74 -18.21 13.01
N THR A 705 -16.89 -17.40 12.39
CA THR A 705 -17.26 -16.33 11.46
C THR A 705 -16.94 -16.77 10.05
N ASN A 706 -17.96 -16.86 9.19
CA ASN A 706 -17.84 -17.12 7.76
C ASN A 706 -18.14 -15.83 6.99
N THR A 707 -17.28 -15.48 6.05
CA THR A 707 -17.40 -14.30 5.20
C THR A 707 -17.63 -14.74 3.76
N LYS A 708 -18.75 -14.29 3.19
CA LYS A 708 -19.06 -14.45 1.78
C LYS A 708 -18.70 -13.17 1.04
N TYR A 709 -17.93 -13.34 -0.03
CA TYR A 709 -17.59 -12.27 -0.95
C TYR A 709 -18.34 -12.44 -2.26
N ARG A 710 -18.36 -11.36 -3.04
CA ARG A 710 -18.97 -11.37 -4.36
C ARG A 710 -18.20 -12.26 -5.32
N GLU A 711 -18.91 -13.18 -5.95
CA GLU A 711 -18.42 -14.06 -7.01
C GLU A 711 -19.06 -13.72 -8.38
N SER A 712 -19.07 -12.43 -8.72
CA SER A 712 -19.63 -11.93 -9.98
C SER A 712 -18.51 -11.48 -10.92
N ASN A 713 -18.76 -11.59 -12.23
CA ASN A 713 -17.85 -11.16 -13.30
C ASN A 713 -18.02 -9.69 -13.70
N ILE A 714 -18.96 -8.95 -13.10
CA ILE A 714 -19.25 -7.54 -13.39
C ILE A 714 -19.41 -6.81 -12.05
N PHE A 715 -18.85 -5.59 -11.92
CA PHE A 715 -18.97 -4.72 -10.74
C PHE A 715 -18.35 -5.31 -9.47
N TRP A 716 -17.33 -6.17 -9.63
CA TRP A 716 -16.70 -6.86 -8.51
C TRP A 716 -16.00 -5.91 -7.52
N HIS A 717 -15.91 -6.33 -6.26
CA HIS A 717 -15.19 -5.62 -5.20
C HIS A 717 -14.65 -6.55 -4.10
N PRO A 718 -13.60 -6.16 -3.34
CA PRO A 718 -13.02 -6.98 -2.28
C PRO A 718 -13.83 -6.99 -0.97
N TYR A 719 -14.97 -6.28 -0.92
CA TYR A 719 -15.76 -6.16 0.31
C TYR A 719 -16.76 -7.31 0.48
N PRO A 720 -17.07 -7.71 1.74
CA PRO A 720 -17.98 -8.81 2.01
C PRO A 720 -19.43 -8.46 1.61
N GLU A 721 -20.16 -9.43 1.08
CA GLU A 721 -21.61 -9.39 0.85
C GLU A 721 -22.38 -10.00 2.03
N GLU A 722 -21.77 -10.94 2.75
CA GLU A 722 -22.36 -11.56 3.93
C GLU A 722 -21.29 -11.93 4.95
N VAL A 723 -21.59 -11.75 6.23
CA VAL A 723 -20.79 -12.23 7.36
C VAL A 723 -21.71 -12.99 8.30
N GLN A 724 -21.45 -14.27 8.49
CA GLN A 724 -22.20 -15.17 9.35
C GLN A 724 -21.36 -15.54 10.58
N SER A 725 -21.80 -15.18 11.78
CA SER A 725 -21.15 -15.58 13.03
C SER A 725 -22.01 -16.60 13.78
N THR A 726 -21.47 -17.79 14.00
CA THR A 726 -22.12 -18.91 14.68
C THR A 726 -21.46 -19.14 16.05
N THR A 727 -22.28 -19.18 17.09
CA THR A 727 -21.89 -19.46 18.48
C THR A 727 -22.66 -20.69 18.99
N SER A 728 -22.46 -21.09 20.25
CA SER A 728 -23.29 -22.12 20.87
C SER A 728 -24.75 -21.70 21.08
N THR A 729 -25.07 -20.40 21.05
CA THR A 729 -26.41 -19.86 21.27
C THR A 729 -27.20 -19.65 19.97
N GLY A 730 -26.52 -19.56 18.82
CA GLY A 730 -27.17 -19.52 17.52
C GLY A 730 -26.29 -18.93 16.43
N THR A 731 -26.92 -18.55 15.31
CA THR A 731 -26.25 -17.94 14.16
C THR A 731 -26.75 -16.53 13.95
N SER A 732 -25.85 -15.56 13.91
CA SER A 732 -26.11 -14.22 13.39
C SER A 732 -25.60 -14.10 11.95
N ILE A 733 -26.31 -13.36 11.11
CA ILE A 733 -25.97 -13.13 9.71
C ILE A 733 -26.09 -11.64 9.44
N LYS A 734 -25.06 -11.03 8.89
CA LYS A 734 -25.06 -9.65 8.42
C LYS A 734 -24.85 -9.64 6.91
N LYS A 735 -25.81 -9.14 6.16
CA LYS A 735 -25.72 -8.94 4.71
C LYS A 735 -25.46 -7.47 4.38
N TYR A 736 -24.69 -7.25 3.33
CA TYR A 736 -24.37 -5.95 2.77
C TYR A 736 -24.91 -5.89 1.34
N VAL A 737 -25.73 -4.88 1.05
CA VAL A 737 -26.22 -4.58 -0.29
C VAL A 737 -25.49 -3.36 -0.80
N TYR A 738 -24.87 -3.48 -1.96
CA TYR A 738 -24.05 -2.44 -2.58
C TYR A 738 -24.80 -1.70 -3.70
N PRO A 739 -24.31 -0.52 -4.11
CA PRO A 739 -25.01 0.34 -5.07
C PRO A 739 -25.36 -0.34 -6.40
N TYR A 740 -24.55 -1.30 -6.87
CA TYR A 740 -24.80 -1.98 -8.14
C TYR A 740 -26.05 -2.86 -8.12
N GLU A 741 -26.38 -3.48 -6.97
CA GLU A 741 -27.54 -4.38 -6.82
C GLU A 741 -28.84 -3.60 -6.97
N LEU A 742 -28.81 -2.34 -6.54
CA LEU A 742 -29.96 -1.45 -6.51
C LEU A 742 -30.07 -0.55 -7.76
N LYS A 743 -29.08 -0.61 -8.66
CA LYS A 743 -29.08 0.12 -9.95
C LYS A 743 -29.86 -0.60 -11.07
N ALA A 744 -30.25 -1.86 -10.87
CA ALA A 744 -30.80 -2.72 -11.92
C ALA A 744 -32.02 -2.07 -12.63
N GLY A 745 -31.83 -1.64 -13.88
CA GLY A 745 -32.87 -0.98 -14.70
C GLY A 745 -32.44 0.33 -15.38
N CYS A 746 -31.27 0.89 -15.06
CA CYS A 746 -30.87 2.19 -15.60
C CYS A 746 -29.98 2.12 -16.86
N PRO A 747 -30.43 2.58 -18.03
CA PRO A 747 -29.61 2.63 -19.24
C PRO A 747 -28.62 3.81 -19.20
N GLY A 748 -27.34 3.52 -18.97
CA GLY A 748 -26.23 4.44 -19.25
C GLY A 748 -26.06 5.65 -18.32
N LEU A 749 -25.22 6.60 -18.75
CA LEU A 749 -24.76 7.79 -18.01
C LEU A 749 -25.85 8.86 -17.77
N ARG A 750 -27.08 8.71 -18.29
CA ARG A 750 -28.14 9.75 -18.24
C ARG A 750 -29.05 9.71 -17.01
N GLY A 751 -28.77 8.85 -16.03
CA GLY A 751 -29.38 8.90 -14.70
C GLY A 751 -30.67 8.08 -14.54
N CYS A 752 -30.90 7.59 -13.31
CA CYS A 752 -32.15 6.97 -12.87
C CYS A 752 -33.02 8.04 -12.20
N SER A 753 -34.35 7.92 -12.27
CA SER A 753 -35.22 8.65 -11.33
C SER A 753 -35.13 8.01 -9.95
N ASP A 754 -34.88 8.82 -8.93
CA ASP A 754 -34.82 8.36 -7.53
C ASP A 754 -36.18 7.78 -7.09
N ASP A 755 -36.19 6.50 -6.68
CA ASP A 755 -37.34 5.85 -6.07
C ASP A 755 -37.25 5.99 -4.55
N THR A 756 -38.00 6.97 -4.03
CA THR A 756 -38.07 7.26 -2.59
C THR A 756 -39.23 6.56 -1.90
N THR A 757 -39.94 5.65 -2.58
CA THR A 757 -41.19 5.04 -2.09
C THR A 757 -40.99 3.70 -1.38
N ILE A 758 -39.78 3.14 -1.44
CA ILE A 758 -39.43 1.84 -0.86
C ILE A 758 -37.98 1.83 -0.39
N VAL A 759 -37.65 0.97 0.57
CA VAL A 759 -36.25 0.62 0.87
C VAL A 759 -35.70 -0.20 -0.30
N GLY A 760 -34.45 0.05 -0.68
CA GLY A 760 -33.84 -0.62 -1.84
C GLY A 760 -34.42 -0.13 -3.16
N GLY A 761 -35.03 1.06 -3.19
CA GLY A 761 -35.34 1.78 -4.43
C GLY A 761 -34.06 2.14 -5.19
N GLN A 762 -34.19 2.44 -6.48
CA GLN A 762 -33.05 2.89 -7.30
C GLN A 762 -32.77 4.38 -7.09
N PHE A 763 -31.50 4.79 -7.08
CA PHE A 763 -31.11 6.20 -6.95
C PHE A 763 -30.01 6.57 -7.96
N ALA A 764 -30.02 7.81 -8.45
CA ALA A 764 -28.98 8.34 -9.33
C ALA A 764 -27.59 8.32 -8.66
N SER A 765 -27.55 8.51 -7.33
CA SER A 765 -26.32 8.44 -6.53
C SER A 765 -25.66 7.07 -6.63
N TYR A 766 -26.41 5.97 -6.72
CA TYR A 766 -25.85 4.62 -6.85
C TYR A 766 -25.11 4.43 -8.17
N SER A 767 -25.63 4.98 -9.27
CA SER A 767 -24.92 4.97 -10.55
C SER A 767 -23.61 5.74 -10.48
N THR A 768 -23.62 6.89 -9.80
CA THR A 768 -22.42 7.70 -9.56
C THR A 768 -21.40 6.94 -8.71
N MET A 769 -21.84 6.26 -7.65
CA MET A 769 -20.99 5.42 -6.80
C MET A 769 -20.35 4.28 -7.60
N VAL A 770 -21.12 3.50 -8.36
CA VAL A 770 -20.61 2.40 -9.19
C VAL A 770 -19.60 2.90 -10.21
N ASN A 771 -19.93 3.96 -10.97
CA ASN A 771 -19.04 4.50 -12.00
C ASN A 771 -17.76 5.12 -11.41
N SER A 772 -17.81 5.49 -10.13
CA SER A 772 -16.68 6.06 -9.38
C SER A 772 -15.93 5.00 -8.56
N ASN A 773 -16.28 3.72 -8.68
CA ASN A 773 -15.72 2.59 -7.93
C ASN A 773 -15.86 2.74 -6.38
N ILE A 774 -16.96 3.38 -5.93
CA ILE A 774 -17.28 3.59 -4.52
C ILE A 774 -18.17 2.45 -4.02
N TRP A 775 -17.61 1.55 -3.21
CA TRP A 775 -18.28 0.36 -2.68
C TRP A 775 -18.64 0.49 -1.20
N THR A 776 -19.49 1.47 -0.90
CA THR A 776 -20.09 1.65 0.44
C THR A 776 -21.44 0.93 0.48
N PRO A 777 -21.74 0.09 1.49
CA PRO A 777 -23.02 -0.58 1.62
C PRO A 777 -24.17 0.43 1.70
N VAL A 778 -25.13 0.25 0.81
CA VAL A 778 -26.39 1.00 0.82
C VAL A 778 -27.34 0.41 1.86
N ILE A 779 -27.40 -0.92 1.97
CA ILE A 779 -28.24 -1.59 2.96
C ILE A 779 -27.40 -2.56 3.77
N GLU A 780 -27.57 -2.54 5.08
CA GLU A 780 -27.04 -3.54 6.01
C GLU A 780 -28.22 -4.23 6.69
N ILE A 781 -28.34 -5.54 6.52
CA ILE A 781 -29.42 -6.32 7.14
C ILE A 781 -28.80 -7.35 8.06
N VAL A 782 -29.17 -7.30 9.34
CA VAL A 782 -28.70 -8.20 10.38
C VAL A 782 -29.85 -9.10 10.80
N LYS A 783 -29.62 -10.41 10.75
CA LYS A 783 -30.39 -11.44 11.44
C LYS A 783 -29.60 -11.83 12.69
N ASN A 784 -30.16 -11.65 13.89
CA ASN A 784 -29.48 -12.08 15.12
C ASN A 784 -29.71 -13.57 15.41
N GLU A 785 -29.06 -14.07 16.45
CA GLU A 785 -29.13 -15.48 16.88
C GLU A 785 -30.56 -15.95 17.22
N ASN A 786 -31.46 -15.02 17.57
CA ASN A 786 -32.86 -15.29 17.90
C ASN A 786 -33.80 -15.15 16.68
N ASN A 787 -33.27 -15.17 15.45
CA ASN A 787 -34.00 -14.94 14.21
C ASN A 787 -34.74 -13.59 14.14
N LYS A 788 -34.30 -12.57 14.89
CA LYS A 788 -34.83 -11.21 14.76
C LYS A 788 -34.00 -10.44 13.76
N TYR A 789 -34.68 -9.64 12.95
CA TYR A 789 -34.07 -8.88 11.87
C TYR A 789 -33.99 -7.39 12.24
N SER A 790 -32.92 -6.75 11.81
CA SER A 790 -32.78 -5.30 11.78
C SER A 790 -32.15 -4.89 10.46
N LEU A 791 -32.60 -3.77 9.91
CA LEU A 791 -32.06 -3.18 8.69
C LEU A 791 -31.61 -1.75 8.96
N GLN A 792 -30.52 -1.35 8.30
CA GLN A 792 -30.14 0.04 8.09
C GLN A 792 -29.97 0.29 6.59
N GLU A 793 -30.59 1.35 6.07
CA GLU A 793 -30.39 1.87 4.72
C GLU A 793 -29.71 3.24 4.80
N ASN A 794 -28.60 3.37 4.07
CA ASN A 794 -27.83 4.60 3.89
C ASN A 794 -28.13 5.14 2.49
N LEU A 795 -28.90 6.21 2.39
CA LEU A 795 -29.07 6.96 1.14
C LEU A 795 -27.99 8.03 1.03
N PHE A 796 -27.57 8.35 -0.20
CA PHE A 796 -26.47 9.27 -0.46
C PHE A 796 -26.90 10.46 -1.32
N HIS A 797 -26.28 11.61 -1.10
CA HIS A 797 -26.33 12.74 -2.03
C HIS A 797 -25.57 12.39 -3.32
N THR A 798 -25.95 12.99 -4.46
CA THR A 798 -25.33 12.70 -5.76
C THR A 798 -23.94 13.30 -5.89
N TRP A 799 -23.73 14.49 -5.31
CA TRP A 799 -22.41 15.11 -5.22
C TRP A 799 -22.38 16.17 -4.10
N PRO A 800 -21.38 16.14 -3.19
CA PRO A 800 -20.46 15.02 -2.95
C PRO A 800 -21.21 13.75 -2.52
N ILE A 801 -20.60 12.57 -2.70
CA ILE A 801 -21.17 11.30 -2.22
C ILE A 801 -21.01 11.23 -0.71
N VAL A 802 -21.97 11.79 0.01
CA VAL A 802 -22.06 11.76 1.48
C VAL A 802 -23.44 11.27 1.92
N PRO A 803 -23.58 10.72 3.14
CA PRO A 803 -24.89 10.32 3.67
C PRO A 803 -25.92 11.45 3.56
N LYS A 804 -27.08 11.13 2.98
CA LYS A 804 -28.27 11.99 2.84
C LYS A 804 -29.34 11.60 3.86
N LYS A 805 -29.50 10.31 4.13
CA LYS A 805 -30.51 9.80 5.06
C LYS A 805 -30.06 8.45 5.56
N ILE A 806 -30.22 8.22 6.86
CA ILE A 806 -30.10 6.90 7.47
C ILE A 806 -31.48 6.49 7.95
N ARG A 807 -31.94 5.37 7.43
CA ARG A 807 -33.23 4.77 7.75
C ARG A 807 -33.00 3.43 8.39
N ALA A 808 -33.79 3.08 9.41
CA ALA A 808 -33.72 1.76 10.04
C ALA A 808 -35.09 1.10 10.11
N SER A 809 -35.10 -0.23 10.16
CA SER A 809 -36.33 -0.99 10.41
C SER A 809 -36.90 -0.70 11.80
N LYS A 810 -38.23 -0.71 11.93
CA LYS A 810 -38.91 -0.77 13.22
C LYS A 810 -38.60 -2.11 13.91
N LEU A 811 -38.72 -2.12 15.25
CA LEU A 811 -38.58 -3.36 16.02
C LEU A 811 -39.61 -4.39 15.56
N ASN A 812 -39.18 -5.63 15.34
CA ASN A 812 -40.01 -6.75 14.85
C ASN A 812 -40.69 -6.47 13.49
N ALA A 813 -40.12 -5.60 12.66
CA ALA A 813 -40.56 -5.48 11.28
C ALA A 813 -40.37 -6.82 10.54
N ASP A 814 -41.37 -7.21 9.75
CA ASP A 814 -41.23 -8.31 8.80
C ASP A 814 -40.34 -7.82 7.64
N LEU A 815 -39.11 -8.31 7.58
CA LEU A 815 -38.11 -7.90 6.59
C LEU A 815 -37.89 -9.02 5.56
N ASP A 816 -37.90 -8.67 4.26
CA ASP A 816 -37.53 -9.59 3.18
C ASP A 816 -35.99 -9.62 3.04
N PHE A 817 -35.39 -10.68 3.57
CA PHE A 817 -33.94 -10.90 3.56
C PHE A 817 -33.36 -11.28 2.18
N THR A 818 -34.22 -11.44 1.17
CA THR A 818 -33.86 -11.92 -0.17
C THR A 818 -33.94 -10.82 -1.21
N ASN A 819 -35.02 -10.03 -1.22
CA ASN A 819 -35.26 -9.04 -2.28
C ASN A 819 -34.96 -7.59 -1.88
N TYR A 820 -34.64 -7.33 -0.61
CA TYR A 820 -34.25 -6.03 -0.03
C TYR A 820 -35.31 -4.90 -0.17
N LYS A 821 -36.42 -5.16 -0.85
CA LYS A 821 -37.54 -4.26 -1.08
C LYS A 821 -38.48 -4.31 0.11
N ILE A 822 -38.28 -3.37 1.03
CA ILE A 822 -39.04 -3.29 2.28
C ILE A 822 -39.90 -2.03 2.28
N SER A 823 -41.16 -2.19 2.66
CA SER A 823 -42.12 -1.10 2.72
C SER A 823 -41.71 -0.05 3.76
N LEU A 824 -41.85 1.23 3.42
CA LEU A 824 -41.42 2.33 4.27
C LEU A 824 -42.20 2.41 5.59
N ASP A 825 -43.44 1.93 5.64
CA ASP A 825 -44.23 1.86 6.88
C ASP A 825 -43.58 0.97 7.95
N LYS A 826 -42.68 0.06 7.55
CA LYS A 826 -41.88 -0.80 8.43
C LYS A 826 -40.57 -0.17 8.88
N THR A 827 -40.32 1.08 8.50
CA THR A 827 -39.08 1.78 8.81
C THR A 827 -39.32 3.07 9.59
N VAL A 828 -38.25 3.60 10.14
CA VAL A 828 -38.19 4.91 10.75
C VAL A 828 -36.88 5.56 10.30
N ASP A 829 -36.98 6.80 9.83
CA ASP A 829 -35.80 7.61 9.54
C ASP A 829 -35.10 7.90 10.87
N GLN A 830 -33.83 7.54 10.98
CA GLN A 830 -33.02 7.77 12.18
C GLN A 830 -32.45 9.19 12.16
N VAL A 831 -31.99 9.60 10.99
CA VAL A 831 -31.49 10.95 10.72
C VAL A 831 -31.63 11.25 9.24
N ASN A 832 -32.08 12.47 8.94
CA ASN A 832 -31.98 13.08 7.62
C ASN A 832 -30.86 14.12 7.63
N TYR A 833 -30.01 14.10 6.62
CA TYR A 833 -28.99 15.12 6.35
C TYR A 833 -29.53 16.00 5.23
N ASP A 834 -30.49 16.85 5.59
CA ASP A 834 -31.40 17.52 4.65
C ASP A 834 -30.69 18.49 3.71
N VAL A 835 -29.73 19.25 4.25
CA VAL A 835 -29.02 20.28 3.51
C VAL A 835 -27.53 20.13 3.76
N ILE A 836 -26.77 20.09 2.68
CA ILE A 836 -25.31 20.03 2.68
C ILE A 836 -24.73 21.23 1.93
N ASP A 837 -23.61 21.74 2.42
CA ASP A 837 -22.84 22.75 1.70
C ASP A 837 -21.93 22.12 0.62
N ASN A 838 -21.18 22.98 -0.08
CA ASN A 838 -20.25 22.58 -1.14
C ASN A 838 -19.01 21.80 -0.66
N ARG A 839 -18.81 21.62 0.65
CA ARG A 839 -17.77 20.78 1.24
C ARG A 839 -18.33 19.48 1.84
N GLY A 840 -19.64 19.27 1.75
CA GLY A 840 -20.31 18.12 2.36
C GLY A 840 -20.62 18.29 3.84
N ASN A 841 -20.48 19.50 4.40
CA ASN A 841 -20.89 19.75 5.79
C ASN A 841 -22.41 19.70 5.91
N TYR A 842 -22.91 19.05 6.95
CA TYR A 842 -24.34 18.98 7.25
C TYR A 842 -24.81 20.27 7.91
N ILE A 843 -25.38 21.19 7.11
CA ILE A 843 -25.89 22.46 7.62
C ILE A 843 -27.29 22.34 8.21
N GLN A 844 -28.04 21.31 7.81
CA GLN A 844 -29.27 20.91 8.46
C GLN A 844 -29.32 19.38 8.59
N THR A 845 -29.66 18.94 9.80
CA THR A 845 -30.04 17.55 10.06
C THR A 845 -31.43 17.52 10.70
N THR A 846 -32.19 16.46 10.46
CA THR A 846 -33.46 16.22 11.16
C THR A 846 -33.39 14.86 11.83
N ASP A 847 -33.62 14.82 13.14
CA ASP A 847 -33.54 13.59 13.92
C ASP A 847 -34.79 12.70 13.74
N LYS A 848 -34.79 11.53 14.38
CA LYS A 848 -35.92 10.59 14.38
C LYS A 848 -37.23 11.15 14.94
N LEU A 849 -37.20 12.25 15.69
CA LEU A 849 -38.39 12.91 16.24
C LEU A 849 -38.93 13.97 15.28
N GLY A 850 -38.30 14.16 14.12
CA GLY A 850 -38.66 15.20 13.16
C GLY A 850 -38.18 16.59 13.57
N ILE A 851 -37.24 16.69 14.52
CA ILE A 851 -36.75 17.97 15.01
C ILE A 851 -35.53 18.38 14.16
N PRO A 852 -35.62 19.49 13.39
CA PRO A 852 -34.49 19.97 12.62
C PRO A 852 -33.45 20.59 13.55
N THR A 853 -32.18 20.44 13.19
CA THR A 853 -31.04 21.06 13.82
C THR A 853 -30.17 21.68 12.74
N VAL A 854 -30.05 23.00 12.77
CA VAL A 854 -29.17 23.77 11.90
C VAL A 854 -27.80 23.86 12.53
N THR A 855 -26.77 23.65 11.73
CA THR A 855 -25.37 23.86 12.10
C THR A 855 -24.73 24.79 11.10
N ILE A 856 -24.23 25.93 11.57
CA ILE A 856 -23.44 26.86 10.77
C ILE A 856 -21.97 26.61 11.04
N TYR A 857 -21.17 26.51 9.98
CA TYR A 857 -19.74 26.24 10.06
C TYR A 857 -18.94 27.52 9.87
N GLY A 858 -17.94 27.73 10.71
CA GLY A 858 -16.98 28.82 10.62
C GLY A 858 -15.59 28.31 10.29
N TYR A 859 -14.58 29.14 10.51
CA TYR A 859 -13.17 28.77 10.37
C TYR A 859 -12.87 28.16 8.99
N LYS A 860 -13.38 28.80 7.93
CA LYS A 860 -13.37 28.36 6.53
C LYS A 860 -14.14 27.06 6.33
N GLN A 861 -15.36 26.96 6.86
CA GLN A 861 -16.26 25.79 6.75
C GLN A 861 -15.70 24.50 7.39
N SER A 862 -14.85 24.63 8.41
CA SER A 862 -14.14 23.49 8.99
C SER A 862 -14.71 23.05 10.34
N LEU A 863 -15.30 23.98 11.10
CA LEU A 863 -15.76 23.75 12.47
C LEU A 863 -17.13 24.36 12.72
N PRO A 864 -18.02 23.72 13.48
CA PRO A 864 -19.35 24.24 13.77
C PRO A 864 -19.27 25.40 14.78
N ILE A 865 -19.77 26.59 14.44
CA ILE A 865 -19.73 27.78 15.30
C ILE A 865 -21.08 28.10 15.96
N LEU A 866 -22.17 27.61 15.36
CA LEU A 866 -23.52 27.85 15.83
C LEU A 866 -24.37 26.62 15.51
N LYS A 867 -25.11 26.15 16.51
CA LYS A 867 -26.06 25.05 16.43
C LYS A 867 -27.41 25.49 16.98
N ILE A 868 -28.47 25.34 16.20
CA ILE A 868 -29.83 25.73 16.58
C ILE A 868 -30.75 24.52 16.39
N THR A 869 -31.42 24.09 17.46
CA THR A 869 -32.38 22.98 17.41
C THR A 869 -33.81 23.49 17.36
N GLY A 870 -34.67 22.84 16.56
CA GLY A 870 -36.08 23.19 16.37
C GLY A 870 -36.37 24.17 15.23
N LEU A 871 -35.35 24.65 14.50
CA LEU A 871 -35.46 25.61 13.40
C LEU A 871 -34.85 25.01 12.12
N THR A 872 -35.45 25.24 10.95
CA THR A 872 -34.86 24.84 9.65
C THR A 872 -33.86 25.88 9.13
N TYR A 873 -32.94 25.47 8.26
CA TYR A 873 -31.95 26.36 7.65
C TYR A 873 -32.59 27.49 6.87
N ALA A 874 -33.62 27.18 6.07
CA ALA A 874 -34.36 28.18 5.31
C ALA A 874 -35.01 29.23 6.23
N GLN A 875 -35.63 28.81 7.34
CA GLN A 875 -36.22 29.74 8.32
C GLN A 875 -35.16 30.58 9.01
N LEU A 876 -34.01 30.01 9.37
CA LEU A 876 -32.90 30.77 9.96
C LEU A 876 -32.41 31.85 8.99
N MET A 877 -32.10 31.47 7.75
CA MET A 877 -31.57 32.41 6.76
C MET A 877 -32.57 33.53 6.44
N GLN A 878 -33.86 33.20 6.32
CA GLN A 878 -34.92 34.20 6.15
C GLN A 878 -35.02 35.13 7.38
N THR A 879 -34.93 34.59 8.60
CA THR A 879 -34.94 35.39 9.84
C THR A 879 -33.76 36.35 9.92
N LEU A 880 -32.62 35.98 9.31
CA LEU A 880 -31.42 36.79 9.22
C LEU A 880 -31.37 37.67 7.95
N GLY A 881 -32.43 37.69 7.14
CA GLY A 881 -32.51 38.49 5.91
C GLY A 881 -31.55 38.04 4.81
N GLN A 882 -31.19 36.76 4.78
CA GLN A 882 -30.25 36.17 3.82
C GLN A 882 -30.95 35.23 2.82
N PRO A 883 -30.36 35.02 1.63
CA PRO A 883 -30.82 33.99 0.70
C PRO A 883 -30.62 32.56 1.27
N THR A 884 -31.33 31.57 0.72
CA THR A 884 -31.48 30.23 1.35
C THR A 884 -30.73 29.10 0.66
N SER A 885 -29.81 29.38 -0.26
CA SER A 885 -28.95 28.37 -0.86
C SER A 885 -27.98 27.83 0.20
N SER A 886 -27.49 26.60 0.01
CA SER A 886 -26.69 25.90 1.03
C SER A 886 -25.30 26.51 1.29
N THR A 887 -24.87 27.49 0.52
CA THR A 887 -23.62 28.23 0.72
C THR A 887 -23.83 29.70 1.10
N ASP A 888 -25.08 30.18 1.16
CA ASP A 888 -25.36 31.59 1.47
C ASP A 888 -25.02 31.96 2.91
N TYR A 889 -24.99 30.98 3.82
CA TYR A 889 -24.57 31.21 5.21
C TYR A 889 -23.12 31.69 5.32
N LEU A 890 -22.29 31.47 4.30
CA LEU A 890 -20.90 31.94 4.27
C LEU A 890 -20.80 33.47 4.30
N ASN A 891 -21.88 34.17 3.93
CA ASN A 891 -21.97 35.62 3.97
C ASN A 891 -22.35 36.17 5.36
N LEU A 892 -22.66 35.30 6.33
CA LEU A 892 -23.00 35.73 7.69
C LEU A 892 -21.77 36.33 8.39
N SER A 893 -21.99 37.41 9.14
CA SER A 893 -20.95 38.09 9.93
C SER A 893 -20.22 37.16 10.90
N ILE A 894 -20.94 36.21 11.54
CA ILE A 894 -20.34 35.17 12.40
C ILE A 894 -19.31 34.32 11.66
N VAL A 895 -19.54 34.00 10.38
CA VAL A 895 -18.60 33.20 9.57
C VAL A 895 -17.38 34.03 9.22
N ALA A 896 -17.57 35.27 8.74
CA ALA A 896 -16.47 36.18 8.42
C ALA A 896 -15.56 36.41 9.64
N LYS A 897 -16.14 36.66 10.81
CA LYS A 897 -15.40 36.84 12.07
C LYS A 897 -14.68 35.57 12.50
N SER A 898 -15.30 34.40 12.39
CA SER A 898 -14.63 33.13 12.69
C SER A 898 -13.46 32.83 11.74
N ASN A 899 -13.50 33.31 10.50
CA ASN A 899 -12.40 33.14 9.55
C ASN A 899 -11.22 34.06 9.86
N ALA A 900 -11.47 35.18 10.52
CA ALA A 900 -10.49 36.16 10.94
C ALA A 900 -9.94 35.89 12.36
N ASP A 901 -10.46 34.86 13.01
CA ASP A 901 -10.11 34.52 14.38
C ASP A 901 -8.71 33.89 14.47
N ILE A 902 -7.80 34.60 15.13
CA ILE A 902 -6.37 34.25 15.27
C ILE A 902 -5.83 34.46 16.70
N ASP A 903 -6.53 35.20 17.55
CA ASP A 903 -6.14 35.53 18.91
C ASP A 903 -7.36 35.80 19.82
N THR A 904 -7.11 36.05 21.11
CA THR A 904 -8.17 36.29 22.11
C THR A 904 -9.05 37.50 21.77
N ALA A 905 -8.53 38.53 21.10
CA ALA A 905 -9.30 39.73 20.77
C ALA A 905 -10.23 39.50 19.56
N SER A 906 -9.75 38.78 18.54
CA SER A 906 -10.59 38.34 17.42
C SER A 906 -11.64 37.33 17.87
N GLU A 907 -11.30 36.45 18.82
CA GLU A 907 -12.23 35.48 19.38
C GLU A 907 -13.35 36.21 20.14
N GLN A 908 -13.01 37.22 20.95
CA GLN A 908 -14.01 38.03 21.63
C GLN A 908 -14.94 38.75 20.63
N SER A 909 -14.42 39.20 19.48
CA SER A 909 -15.22 39.82 18.42
C SER A 909 -16.20 38.82 17.78
N LEU A 910 -15.79 37.56 17.60
CA LEU A 910 -16.65 36.47 17.14
C LEU A 910 -17.72 36.13 18.18
N VAL A 911 -17.31 36.00 19.44
CA VAL A 911 -18.19 35.79 20.59
C VAL A 911 -19.32 36.82 20.63
N ASP A 912 -19.00 38.11 20.47
CA ASP A 912 -19.99 39.18 20.57
C ASP A 912 -21.02 39.11 19.42
N GLU A 913 -20.57 38.70 18.24
CA GLU A 913 -21.45 38.45 17.10
C GLU A 913 -22.35 37.22 17.32
N LEU A 914 -21.78 36.12 17.84
CA LEU A 914 -22.53 34.93 18.19
C LEU A 914 -23.61 35.24 19.25
N ASN A 915 -23.29 36.09 20.22
CA ASN A 915 -24.23 36.60 21.22
C ASN A 915 -25.33 37.46 20.58
N THR A 916 -25.01 38.27 19.56
CA THR A 916 -25.99 39.07 18.81
C THR A 916 -27.01 38.17 18.10
N VAL A 917 -26.55 37.09 17.45
CA VAL A 917 -27.44 36.10 16.84
C VAL A 917 -28.27 35.38 17.90
N ARG A 918 -27.64 34.94 19.00
CA ARG A 918 -28.32 34.23 20.09
C ARG A 918 -29.41 35.08 20.76
N ASN A 919 -29.18 36.38 20.91
CA ASN A 919 -30.12 37.32 21.52
C ASN A 919 -31.14 37.89 20.52
N ASN A 920 -31.13 37.46 19.26
CA ASN A 920 -32.13 37.87 18.28
C ASN A 920 -33.54 37.51 18.80
N PRO A 921 -34.47 38.48 18.92
CA PRO A 921 -35.80 38.24 19.46
C PRO A 921 -36.56 37.11 18.75
N SER A 922 -36.36 36.95 17.44
CA SER A 922 -37.00 35.92 16.62
C SER A 922 -36.45 34.51 16.86
N LEU A 923 -35.30 34.38 17.53
CA LEU A 923 -34.64 33.11 17.81
C LEU A 923 -34.76 32.67 19.28
N LYS A 924 -35.34 33.51 20.14
CA LYS A 924 -35.36 33.33 21.61
C LYS A 924 -36.00 32.03 22.09
N SER A 925 -36.93 31.45 21.32
CA SER A 925 -37.62 30.19 21.67
C SER A 925 -36.83 28.93 21.29
N TYR A 926 -35.72 29.05 20.57
CA TYR A 926 -34.94 27.91 20.11
C TYR A 926 -33.72 27.66 21.00
N PRO A 927 -33.39 26.40 21.32
CA PRO A 927 -32.12 26.05 21.94
C PRO A 927 -30.95 26.37 21.00
N ILE A 928 -30.10 27.32 21.41
CA ILE A 928 -28.92 27.75 20.65
C ILE A 928 -27.66 27.37 21.42
N THR A 929 -26.72 26.70 20.74
CA THR A 929 -25.36 26.48 21.24
C THR A 929 -24.38 27.16 20.31
N THR A 930 -23.42 27.88 20.86
CA THR A 930 -22.33 28.50 20.09
C THR A 930 -20.99 27.97 20.55
N TYR A 931 -20.03 27.99 19.63
CA TYR A 931 -18.70 27.44 19.85
C TYR A 931 -17.65 28.40 19.27
N THR A 932 -16.53 28.53 19.98
CA THR A 932 -15.29 29.09 19.45
C THR A 932 -14.17 28.09 19.61
N TYR A 933 -13.11 28.23 18.83
CA TYR A 933 -12.03 27.26 18.77
C TYR A 933 -10.70 27.97 18.55
N ASP A 934 -9.67 27.36 19.13
CA ASP A 934 -8.31 27.42 18.62
C ASP A 934 -8.14 26.19 17.73
N PRO A 935 -8.28 26.30 16.39
CA PRO A 935 -8.43 25.11 15.60
C PRO A 935 -7.13 24.28 15.66
N LEU A 936 -7.32 22.95 15.77
CA LEU A 936 -6.32 21.91 16.07
C LEU A 936 -5.88 21.76 17.54
N ILE A 937 -6.11 22.75 18.41
CA ILE A 937 -6.01 22.56 19.87
C ILE A 937 -7.33 21.99 20.37
N GLY A 938 -8.42 22.70 20.11
CA GLY A 938 -9.75 22.27 20.49
C GLY A 938 -10.72 23.44 20.63
N VAL A 939 -11.87 23.13 21.22
CA VAL A 939 -12.88 24.13 21.58
C VAL A 939 -12.30 25.04 22.65
N THR A 940 -12.43 26.36 22.52
CA THR A 940 -12.02 27.36 23.52
C THR A 940 -13.21 27.83 24.35
N SER A 941 -14.40 27.92 23.75
CA SER A 941 -15.63 28.18 24.50
C SER A 941 -16.85 27.43 23.94
N ILE A 942 -17.75 27.04 24.84
CA ILE A 942 -19.10 26.56 24.51
C ILE A 942 -20.10 27.40 25.28
N THR A 943 -21.04 28.03 24.57
CA THR A 943 -22.20 28.66 25.21
C THR A 943 -23.44 27.80 24.97
N PRO A 944 -23.83 26.92 25.91
CA PRO A 944 -24.99 26.04 25.80
C PRO A 944 -26.33 26.82 25.79
N PRO A 945 -27.48 26.15 25.56
CA PRO A 945 -28.80 26.79 25.57
C PRO A 945 -29.12 27.54 26.87
N SER A 946 -28.57 27.12 28.01
CA SER A 946 -28.71 27.83 29.29
C SER A 946 -28.10 29.23 29.28
N GLY A 947 -27.14 29.50 28.38
CA GLY A 947 -26.43 30.78 28.28
C GLY A 947 -25.23 30.91 29.20
N VAL A 948 -25.00 29.94 30.10
CA VAL A 948 -23.82 29.93 30.97
C VAL A 948 -22.66 29.37 30.18
N ARG A 949 -21.74 30.26 29.76
CA ARG A 949 -20.57 29.87 28.97
C ARG A 949 -19.58 29.05 29.79
N GLU A 950 -19.05 28.03 29.14
CA GLU A 950 -17.90 27.24 29.58
C GLU A 950 -16.68 27.64 28.73
N ASN A 951 -15.55 27.89 29.38
CA ASN A 951 -14.26 28.14 28.74
C ASN A 951 -13.33 26.94 28.98
N TYR A 952 -12.67 26.50 27.92
CA TYR A 952 -11.84 25.30 27.88
C TYR A 952 -10.38 25.73 27.81
N ILE A 953 -9.64 25.44 28.87
CA ILE A 953 -8.25 25.87 29.04
C ILE A 953 -7.34 24.66 28.86
N TYR A 954 -6.38 24.82 27.96
CA TYR A 954 -5.42 23.77 27.61
C TYR A 954 -4.07 24.06 28.28
N ASP A 955 -3.32 23.01 28.59
CA ASP A 955 -1.93 23.14 29.03
C ASP A 955 -1.02 23.49 27.84
N SER A 956 0.25 23.80 28.13
CA SER A 956 1.27 23.99 27.09
C SER A 956 1.47 22.77 26.21
N ALA A 957 0.88 21.63 26.59
CA ALA A 957 0.88 20.42 25.80
C ALA A 957 -0.32 20.29 24.83
N GLY A 958 -1.19 21.29 24.72
CA GLY A 958 -2.40 21.25 23.89
C GLY A 958 -3.44 20.26 24.40
N ARG A 959 -3.37 19.86 25.68
CA ARG A 959 -4.33 18.95 26.32
C ARG A 959 -5.25 19.73 27.23
N LEU A 960 -6.51 19.30 27.32
CA LEU A 960 -7.49 19.96 28.16
C LEU A 960 -7.07 19.91 29.64
N GLN A 961 -6.66 21.04 30.19
CA GLN A 961 -6.24 21.16 31.58
C GLN A 961 -7.44 21.35 32.50
N LYS A 962 -8.33 22.29 32.16
CA LYS A 962 -9.52 22.60 32.96
C LYS A 962 -10.63 23.22 32.12
N ILE A 963 -11.86 23.06 32.60
CA ILE A 963 -13.06 23.73 32.11
C ILE A 963 -13.51 24.66 33.22
N VAL A 964 -13.72 25.93 32.90
CA VAL A 964 -14.19 26.95 33.85
C VAL A 964 -15.48 27.60 33.37
N ASP A 965 -16.30 28.08 34.29
CA ASP A 965 -17.47 28.88 33.95
C ASP A 965 -17.10 30.35 33.66
N VAL A 966 -18.09 31.19 33.36
CA VAL A 966 -17.92 32.63 33.11
C VAL A 966 -17.36 33.41 34.31
N ASN A 967 -17.43 32.87 35.53
CA ASN A 967 -16.88 33.45 36.75
C ASN A 967 -15.50 32.84 37.11
N GLU A 968 -14.87 32.14 36.16
CA GLU A 968 -13.62 31.41 36.32
C GLU A 968 -13.65 30.27 37.36
N GLN A 969 -14.85 29.82 37.76
CA GLN A 969 -14.99 28.69 38.66
C GLN A 969 -14.75 27.38 37.91
N ILE A 970 -13.94 26.50 38.50
CA ILE A 970 -13.58 25.21 37.90
C ILE A 970 -14.82 24.30 37.87
N VAL A 971 -15.29 24.00 36.67
CA VAL A 971 -16.33 22.98 36.42
C VAL A 971 -15.70 21.60 36.42
N LYS A 972 -14.51 21.47 35.81
CA LYS A 972 -13.78 20.20 35.70
C LYS A 972 -12.28 20.44 35.52
N GLU A 973 -11.43 19.62 36.15
CA GLU A 973 -9.97 19.69 36.03
C GLU A 973 -9.41 18.30 35.70
N MET A 974 -8.41 18.24 34.81
CA MET A 974 -7.70 16.99 34.47
C MET A 974 -6.27 17.05 35.01
N LYS A 975 -5.86 15.98 35.70
CA LYS A 975 -4.47 15.80 36.14
C LYS A 975 -3.86 14.61 35.41
N TYR A 976 -2.84 14.88 34.61
CA TYR A 976 -2.15 13.87 33.83
C TYR A 976 -0.96 13.34 34.63
N ASN A 977 -1.10 12.16 35.23
CA ASN A 977 -0.02 11.47 35.92
C ASN A 977 0.74 10.58 34.93
N TYR A 978 2.02 10.88 34.71
CA TYR A 978 2.88 10.05 33.88
C TYR A 978 3.46 8.92 34.72
N LYS A 979 3.34 7.69 34.21
CA LYS A 979 4.16 6.58 34.69
C LYS A 979 5.51 6.74 34.01
N ASN A 980 6.46 7.34 34.74
CA ASN A 980 7.83 7.53 34.28
C ASN A 980 8.57 6.21 34.13
#